data_AF-A0A3E5GCV8-F1
#
_entry.id   AF-A0A3E5GCV8-F1
#
_cell.length_a   1.000
_cell.length_b   1.000
_cell.length_c   1.000
_cell.angle_alpha   90.00
_cell.angle_beta   90.00
_cell.angle_gamma   90.00
#
_symmetry.space_group_name_H-M   'P 1'
#
loop_
_entity.id
_entity.type
_entity.pdbx_description
1 polymer ?
#
loop_
_entity_poly.entity_id
_entity_poly.type
_entity_poly.pdbx_seq_one_letter_code
_entity_poly.pdbx_strand_id
1 'polypeptide(L)'
;MNQRVIKKVRCNICSAGCPIDAYVEEGTLVSVEGSRDLPGQSGGLCSKGAASRQYVYNKDRILYPMKRIGKKGSGEFERISWDEAYRMIAENLLRIKKEYGPQAAAFYAGYPKWYRPALLRLANAYGSPNYCTESSTCFQSAAMAWRSIYGNDICFPDLMHAQTVLVWSNNLYHSNVGMARPYQSLKARGAKIIAVDPRETVTTQAADIHLKLLPGTDGALALSMAQVIIEEGLYDKEFVEKYVYGFEEYKAYVNQFPPEKAEKITGVDKKLIREAARMYASNGPAGIMFSASPVVHNINGMQNYRAVMCLIALTGNYDIPGGNPSRPGPVSPCNEYGKVKRLDTIEAIGEKDFPAWFDLPCEEAQCTRIADYILKEEPYPLKAVVGFGLNHRMWPEPEHFQKALKALDFYVNVDLFFSDSSKMADLVLPAASSFERDVVLNGRGGMFFLSEKAIEPIGEAKNDIEIMIGMLRAMQLHDEALEHGYEKYMEYILEPSGVTLEELRAHPEGVKGRVIIPPAFKRYEKEGFHTPSGKVEFVSQILERYKDSHGYSGLPEYRDFREVSGMDREAYPLILNTGSRKPQLFHARTYRVPWLAGLEKATLVEIHPEDAKKYDIADGDMVRVSSPVGSICGIAAVYLNSQPGIVHVYHGNAKGEANDLIDRNYLDPISGFPGYKSYFCKIEKEKGEVKA
;
A
#
# COMPACT_ATOMS: atom_id res chain seq x y z
N MET A 1 -4.50 -17.88 42.96
CA MET A 1 -3.97 -18.05 41.59
C MET A 1 -4.61 -16.97 40.76
N ASN A 2 -3.84 -16.04 40.22
CA ASN A 2 -4.40 -14.95 39.43
C ASN A 2 -4.98 -15.53 38.12
N GLN A 3 -6.19 -15.10 37.77
CA GLN A 3 -6.89 -15.61 36.61
C GLN A 3 -6.29 -15.00 35.34
N ARG A 4 -5.54 -15.80 34.58
CA ARG A 4 -5.11 -15.44 33.22
C ARG A 4 -6.35 -15.39 32.32
N VAL A 5 -6.55 -14.26 31.64
CA VAL A 5 -7.65 -14.07 30.69
C VAL A 5 -7.08 -14.06 29.27
N ILE A 6 -7.78 -14.70 28.33
CA ILE A 6 -7.44 -14.66 26.91
C ILE A 6 -8.36 -13.66 26.23
N LYS A 7 -7.78 -12.73 25.48
CA LYS A 7 -8.47 -11.70 24.71
C LYS A 7 -8.21 -11.88 23.22
N LYS A 8 -9.25 -11.77 22.39
CA LYS A 8 -9.16 -11.93 20.94
C LYS A 8 -8.86 -10.60 20.28
N VAL A 9 -7.62 -10.47 19.79
CA VAL A 9 -7.10 -9.21 19.24
C VAL A 9 -6.75 -9.40 17.76
N ARG A 10 -6.88 -8.34 16.98
CA ARG A 10 -6.39 -8.30 15.59
C ARG A 10 -5.09 -7.51 15.55
N CYS A 11 -4.00 -8.20 15.21
CA CYS A 11 -2.67 -7.61 15.11
C CYS A 11 -2.64 -6.50 14.06
N ASN A 12 -2.17 -5.32 14.46
CA ASN A 12 -2.05 -4.16 13.57
C ASN A 12 -0.62 -3.62 13.47
N ILE A 13 0.38 -4.50 13.62
CA ILE A 13 1.77 -4.13 13.34
C ILE A 13 1.97 -3.98 11.82
N CYS A 14 1.31 -4.81 11.01
CA CYS A 14 1.22 -4.70 9.56
C CYS A 14 -0.23 -4.86 9.06
N SER A 15 -0.45 -4.69 7.75
CA SER A 15 -1.77 -4.65 7.11
C SER A 15 -2.53 -5.98 7.04
N ALA A 16 -1.92 -7.08 7.48
CA ALA A 16 -2.56 -8.41 7.38
C ALA A 16 -3.72 -8.60 8.36
N GLY A 17 -3.74 -7.86 9.48
CA GLY A 17 -4.81 -7.97 10.47
C GLY A 17 -4.94 -9.38 11.05
N CYS A 18 -3.85 -10.08 11.34
CA CYS A 18 -3.90 -11.47 11.81
C CYS A 18 -4.55 -11.58 13.22
N PRO A 19 -5.43 -12.55 13.46
CA PRO A 19 -6.00 -12.79 14.79
C PRO A 19 -4.98 -13.39 15.75
N ILE A 20 -5.02 -12.88 16.98
CA ILE A 20 -4.09 -13.15 18.08
C ILE A 20 -4.90 -13.48 19.33
N ASP A 21 -4.44 -14.51 20.02
CA ASP A 21 -4.84 -14.78 21.40
C ASP A 21 -3.86 -14.04 22.32
N ALA A 22 -4.36 -12.97 22.95
CA ALA A 22 -3.60 -12.13 23.86
C ALA A 22 -3.84 -12.60 25.31
N TYR A 23 -2.78 -13.06 25.96
CA TYR A 23 -2.86 -13.56 27.34
C TYR A 23 -2.56 -12.41 28.29
N VAL A 24 -3.50 -12.14 29.20
CA VAL A 24 -3.47 -11.00 30.12
C VAL A 24 -3.54 -11.49 31.57
N GLU A 25 -2.65 -10.99 32.40
CA GLU A 25 -2.60 -11.21 33.85
C GLU A 25 -2.47 -9.86 34.55
N GLU A 26 -3.35 -9.57 35.52
CA GLU A 26 -3.33 -8.32 36.28
C GLU A 26 -3.25 -7.06 35.38
N GLY A 27 -4.00 -7.05 34.27
CA GLY A 27 -4.01 -5.95 33.31
C GLY A 27 -2.77 -5.84 32.40
N THR A 28 -1.84 -6.78 32.50
CA THR A 28 -0.59 -6.82 31.72
C THR A 28 -0.63 -7.90 30.65
N LEU A 29 -0.23 -7.56 29.42
CA LEU A 29 -0.04 -8.49 28.31
C LEU A 29 1.23 -9.34 28.54
N VAL A 30 1.05 -10.58 28.96
CA VAL A 30 2.14 -11.50 29.34
C VAL A 30 2.65 -12.35 28.18
N SER A 31 1.78 -12.73 27.23
CA SER A 31 2.16 -13.47 26.02
C SER A 31 1.13 -13.28 24.89
N VAL A 32 1.53 -13.63 23.67
CA VAL A 32 0.66 -13.63 22.48
C VAL A 32 0.89 -14.90 21.69
N GLU A 33 -0.17 -15.46 21.14
CA GLU A 33 -0.13 -16.58 20.19
C GLU A 33 -1.05 -16.28 19.00
N GLY A 34 -0.85 -16.97 17.88
CA GLY A 34 -1.82 -16.89 16.80
C GLY A 34 -3.11 -17.52 17.28
N SER A 35 -4.26 -17.00 16.84
CA SER A 35 -5.52 -17.63 17.21
C SER A 35 -5.66 -19.02 16.59
N ARG A 36 -6.39 -19.90 17.28
CA ARG A 36 -6.73 -21.26 16.82
C ARG A 36 -8.21 -21.42 16.49
N ASP A 37 -9.01 -20.40 16.78
CA ASP A 37 -10.47 -20.51 16.82
C ASP A 37 -11.12 -20.42 15.44
N LEU A 38 -10.38 -19.91 14.44
CA LEU A 38 -10.89 -19.78 13.09
C LEU A 38 -10.41 -20.93 12.18
N PRO A 39 -11.29 -21.46 11.32
CA PRO A 39 -10.93 -22.52 10.37
C PRO A 39 -9.69 -22.16 9.57
N GLY A 40 -8.73 -23.08 9.51
CA GLY A 40 -7.50 -22.88 8.75
C GLY A 40 -6.43 -22.04 9.46
N GLN A 41 -6.48 -21.87 10.78
CA GLN A 41 -5.38 -21.32 11.59
C GLN A 41 -4.69 -22.40 12.43
N SER A 42 -3.36 -22.35 12.57
CA SER A 42 -2.58 -23.28 13.43
C SER A 42 -2.11 -22.66 14.74
N GLY A 43 -2.49 -21.42 15.02
CA GLY A 43 -1.94 -20.63 16.12
C GLY A 43 -0.52 -20.08 15.90
N GLY A 44 -0.01 -20.11 14.67
CA GLY A 44 1.30 -19.52 14.34
C GLY A 44 1.27 -17.99 14.24
N LEU A 45 2.38 -17.33 14.58
CA LEU A 45 2.61 -15.90 14.36
C LEU A 45 3.85 -15.65 13.52
N CYS A 46 3.84 -14.58 12.73
CA CYS A 46 5.07 -14.06 12.13
C CYS A 46 5.94 -13.40 13.20
N SER A 47 7.23 -13.18 12.90
CA SER A 47 8.19 -12.55 13.81
C SER A 47 7.70 -11.21 14.38
N LYS A 48 7.07 -10.38 13.54
CA LYS A 48 6.44 -9.11 13.97
C LYS A 48 5.36 -9.33 15.03
N GLY A 49 4.46 -10.30 14.79
CA GLY A 49 3.39 -10.64 15.72
C GLY A 49 3.93 -11.20 17.05
N ALA A 50 4.94 -12.05 16.99
CA ALA A 50 5.61 -12.58 18.19
C ALA A 50 6.26 -11.47 19.04
N ALA A 51 6.73 -10.40 18.41
CA ALA A 51 7.33 -9.25 19.09
C ALA A 51 6.31 -8.22 19.63
N SER A 52 5.00 -8.53 19.64
CA SER A 52 3.95 -7.57 20.03
C SER A 52 4.15 -6.95 21.42
N ARG A 53 4.68 -7.71 22.39
CA ARG A 53 4.96 -7.16 23.73
C ARG A 53 6.02 -6.06 23.70
N GLN A 54 7.09 -6.23 22.93
CA GLN A 54 8.12 -5.20 22.74
C GLN A 54 7.61 -3.98 21.98
N TYR A 55 6.54 -4.16 21.21
CA TYR A 55 5.87 -3.09 20.49
C TYR A 55 4.96 -2.27 21.41
N VAL A 56 4.16 -2.93 22.25
CA VAL A 56 3.22 -2.31 23.22
C VAL A 56 3.97 -1.61 24.36
N TYR A 57 4.93 -2.30 24.97
CA TYR A 57 5.73 -1.80 26.12
C TYR A 57 7.04 -1.16 25.70
N ASN A 58 7.11 -0.63 24.47
CA ASN A 58 8.30 0.05 24.00
C ASN A 58 8.52 1.34 24.79
N LYS A 59 9.77 1.62 25.18
CA LYS A 59 10.14 2.86 25.88
C LYS A 59 9.98 4.13 25.03
N ASP A 60 9.98 4.00 23.70
CA ASP A 60 9.85 5.14 22.77
C ASP A 60 8.38 5.51 22.49
N ARG A 61 7.42 4.88 23.20
CA ARG A 61 5.99 5.15 23.04
C ARG A 61 5.62 6.56 23.52
N ILE A 62 4.75 7.21 22.76
CA ILE A 62 4.09 8.44 23.20
C ILE A 62 2.98 8.01 24.16
N LEU A 63 3.03 8.47 25.41
CA LEU A 63 2.08 8.09 26.46
C LEU A 63 1.15 9.23 26.87
N TYR A 64 1.46 10.47 26.52
CA TYR A 64 0.68 11.64 26.92
C TYR A 64 0.62 12.63 25.75
N PRO A 65 -0.37 13.55 25.69
CA PRO A 65 -0.32 14.68 24.78
C PRO A 65 0.92 15.53 25.04
N MET A 66 1.66 15.86 23.98
CA MET A 66 2.95 16.55 24.05
C MET A 66 2.91 17.82 23.20
N LYS A 67 3.25 18.95 23.80
CA LYS A 67 3.30 20.27 23.16
C LYS A 67 4.73 20.71 22.95
N ARG A 68 5.04 21.23 21.76
CA ARG A 68 6.38 21.76 21.48
C ARG A 68 6.66 23.00 22.32
N ILE A 69 7.81 23.02 22.98
CA ILE A 69 8.30 24.19 23.76
C ILE A 69 9.52 24.86 23.12
N GLY A 70 10.19 24.17 22.19
CA GLY A 70 11.35 24.67 21.46
C GLY A 70 11.06 25.16 20.04
N LYS A 71 12.12 25.42 19.30
CA LYS A 71 12.05 25.70 17.85
C LYS A 71 11.53 24.46 17.11
N LYS A 72 10.69 24.65 16.10
CA LYS A 72 10.20 23.56 15.23
C LYS A 72 11.38 22.74 14.67
N GLY A 73 11.40 21.45 14.96
CA GLY A 73 12.51 20.53 14.66
C GLY A 73 13.46 20.21 15.81
N SER A 74 13.40 20.90 16.97
CA SER A 74 14.28 20.59 18.11
C SER A 74 13.94 19.27 18.79
N GLY A 75 12.69 18.81 18.68
CA GLY A 75 12.20 17.62 19.37
C GLY A 75 11.93 17.85 20.86
N GLU A 76 11.89 19.10 21.32
CA GLU A 76 11.64 19.45 22.71
C GLU A 76 10.14 19.64 22.96
N PHE A 77 9.59 18.78 23.82
CA PHE A 77 8.18 18.75 24.17
C PHE A 77 7.97 18.76 25.67
N GLU A 78 6.89 19.40 26.11
CA GLU A 78 6.33 19.27 27.45
C GLU A 78 5.00 18.50 27.40
N ARG A 79 4.68 17.78 28.48
CA ARG A 79 3.37 17.13 28.62
C ARG A 79 2.30 18.18 28.86
N ILE A 80 1.17 18.05 28.19
CA ILE A 80 -0.05 18.84 28.42
C ILE A 80 -1.25 17.93 28.63
N SER A 81 -2.38 18.50 29.03
CA SER A 81 -3.64 17.75 29.10
C SER A 81 -4.28 17.58 27.72
N TRP A 82 -5.17 16.59 27.59
CA TRP A 82 -6.00 16.44 26.40
C TRP A 82 -6.88 17.67 26.11
N ASP A 83 -7.43 18.31 27.14
CA ASP A 83 -8.28 19.50 26.99
C ASP A 83 -7.47 20.69 26.44
N GLU A 84 -6.25 20.89 26.92
CA GLU A 84 -5.33 21.89 26.36
C GLU A 84 -5.00 21.58 24.90
N ALA A 85 -4.71 20.32 24.58
CA ALA A 85 -4.40 19.90 23.21
C ALA A 85 -5.56 20.15 22.25
N TYR A 86 -6.79 19.76 22.62
CA TYR A 86 -7.98 19.98 21.80
C TYR A 86 -8.30 21.45 21.61
N ARG A 87 -8.14 22.27 22.65
CA ARG A 87 -8.30 23.72 22.56
C ARG A 87 -7.31 24.33 21.58
N MET A 88 -6.03 23.97 21.67
CA MET A 88 -5.00 24.43 20.73
C MET A 88 -5.29 24.02 19.29
N ILE A 89 -5.79 22.80 19.07
CA ILE A 89 -6.19 22.31 17.74
C ILE A 89 -7.33 23.16 17.19
N ALA A 90 -8.39 23.35 17.97
CA ALA A 90 -9.54 24.13 17.54
C ALA A 90 -9.17 25.59 17.23
N GLU A 91 -8.42 26.25 18.13
CA GLU A 91 -7.95 27.63 17.94
C GLU A 91 -7.14 27.78 16.64
N ASN A 92 -6.16 26.90 16.40
CA ASN A 92 -5.30 27.01 15.23
C ASN A 92 -5.99 26.62 13.92
N LEU A 93 -6.75 25.52 13.89
CA LEU A 93 -7.44 25.10 12.68
C LEU A 93 -8.56 26.08 12.30
N LEU A 94 -9.35 26.57 13.26
CA LEU A 94 -10.39 27.56 12.97
C LEU A 94 -9.82 28.91 12.54
N ARG A 95 -8.66 29.33 13.10
CA ARG A 95 -7.92 30.50 12.60
C ARG A 95 -7.51 30.31 11.15
N ILE A 96 -6.87 29.19 10.82
CA ILE A 96 -6.41 28.88 9.46
C ILE A 96 -7.59 28.84 8.49
N LYS A 97 -8.70 28.18 8.87
CA LYS A 97 -9.95 28.17 8.08
C LYS A 97 -10.46 29.57 7.78
N LYS A 98 -10.43 30.47 8.78
CA LYS A 98 -10.88 31.86 8.64
C LYS A 98 -9.97 32.69 7.74
N GLU A 99 -8.65 32.53 7.84
CA GLU A 99 -7.66 33.35 7.14
C GLU A 99 -7.40 32.88 5.70
N TYR A 100 -7.34 31.57 5.47
CA TYR A 100 -6.88 30.98 4.20
C TYR A 100 -7.93 30.07 3.52
N GLY A 101 -9.08 29.85 4.18
CA GLY A 101 -10.09 28.90 3.73
C GLY A 101 -9.85 27.47 4.26
N PRO A 102 -10.86 26.59 4.21
CA PRO A 102 -10.74 25.23 4.75
C PRO A 102 -9.76 24.35 3.95
N GLN A 103 -9.53 24.63 2.67
CA GLN A 103 -8.55 23.93 1.85
C GLN A 103 -7.11 24.11 2.32
N ALA A 104 -6.81 25.13 3.14
CA ALA A 104 -5.49 25.35 3.70
C ALA A 104 -5.05 24.33 4.78
N ALA A 105 -5.91 23.37 5.14
CA ALA A 105 -5.56 22.28 6.06
C ALA A 105 -5.70 20.92 5.37
N ALA A 106 -4.67 20.08 5.47
CA ALA A 106 -4.71 18.70 5.01
C ALA A 106 -4.91 17.73 6.18
N PHE A 107 -5.75 16.71 5.98
CA PHE A 107 -5.99 15.63 6.93
C PHE A 107 -5.37 14.36 6.35
N TYR A 108 -4.31 13.86 6.99
CA TYR A 108 -3.50 12.78 6.44
C TYR A 108 -3.68 11.48 7.22
N ALA A 109 -4.16 10.43 6.55
CA ALA A 109 -4.13 9.07 7.06
C ALA A 109 -2.85 8.36 6.58
N GLY A 110 -1.96 8.03 7.51
CA GLY A 110 -0.92 7.03 7.34
C GLY A 110 -1.36 5.68 7.91
N TYR A 111 -0.51 5.06 8.72
CA TYR A 111 -0.74 3.71 9.24
C TYR A 111 -0.93 3.68 10.77
N PRO A 112 -1.96 3.01 11.32
CA PRO A 112 -2.86 2.02 10.69
C PRO A 112 -4.10 2.55 9.97
N LYS A 113 -4.59 1.81 8.97
CA LYS A 113 -5.65 2.27 8.03
C LYS A 113 -7.09 2.24 8.54
N TRP A 114 -7.35 1.71 9.73
CA TRP A 114 -8.71 1.35 10.19
C TRP A 114 -9.62 2.57 10.41
N TYR A 115 -9.06 3.71 10.83
CA TYR A 115 -9.79 4.95 11.14
C TYR A 115 -10.09 5.81 9.91
N ARG A 116 -9.62 5.41 8.72
CA ARG A 116 -9.71 6.22 7.49
C ARG A 116 -11.09 6.83 7.24
N PRO A 117 -12.21 6.09 7.38
CA PRO A 117 -13.51 6.69 7.13
C PRO A 117 -13.86 7.79 8.13
N ALA A 118 -13.50 7.64 9.40
CA ALA A 118 -13.69 8.67 10.42
C ALA A 118 -12.83 9.92 10.15
N LEU A 119 -11.59 9.76 9.68
CA LEU A 119 -10.75 10.91 9.33
C LEU A 119 -11.28 11.64 8.09
N LEU A 120 -11.80 10.91 7.10
CA LEU A 120 -12.45 11.50 5.94
C LEU A 120 -13.70 12.28 6.34
N ARG A 121 -14.55 11.73 7.23
CA ARG A 121 -15.69 12.46 7.80
C ARG A 121 -15.26 13.73 8.52
N LEU A 122 -14.22 13.68 9.35
CA LEU A 122 -13.67 14.87 10.03
C LEU A 122 -13.17 15.91 9.03
N ALA A 123 -12.47 15.50 7.97
CA ALA A 123 -12.00 16.40 6.91
C ALA A 123 -13.17 17.08 6.18
N ASN A 124 -14.21 16.31 5.84
CA ASN A 124 -15.44 16.82 5.23
C ASN A 124 -16.20 17.77 6.16
N ALA A 125 -16.36 17.43 7.44
CA ALA A 125 -17.00 18.28 8.44
C ALA A 125 -16.23 19.59 8.65
N TYR A 126 -14.90 19.54 8.57
CA TYR A 126 -14.06 20.74 8.56
C TYR A 126 -14.20 21.53 7.25
N GLY A 127 -14.57 20.88 6.15
CA GLY A 127 -14.75 21.46 4.83
C GLY A 127 -13.50 21.43 3.95
N SER A 128 -12.49 20.61 4.29
CA SER A 128 -11.27 20.51 3.50
C SER A 128 -11.42 19.44 2.40
N PRO A 129 -11.09 19.75 1.13
CA PRO A 129 -10.98 18.75 0.08
C PRO A 129 -9.73 17.87 0.21
N ASN A 130 -8.78 18.25 1.09
CA ASN A 130 -7.45 17.66 1.22
C ASN A 130 -7.40 16.53 2.24
N TYR A 131 -8.31 15.57 2.11
CA TYR A 131 -8.15 14.27 2.74
C TYR A 131 -7.12 13.46 1.96
N CYS A 132 -5.95 13.26 2.55
CA CYS A 132 -4.79 12.62 1.96
C CYS A 132 -4.55 11.27 2.62
N THR A 133 -4.05 10.29 1.89
CA THR A 133 -3.60 9.04 2.52
C THR A 133 -2.27 8.57 1.97
N GLU A 134 -1.63 7.65 2.68
CA GLU A 134 -0.43 7.00 2.16
C GLU A 134 -0.67 6.17 0.89
N SER A 135 -1.93 5.97 0.49
CA SER A 135 -2.25 5.27 -0.75
C SER A 135 -1.75 6.02 -1.98
N SER A 136 -1.48 7.34 -1.92
CA SER A 136 -0.78 8.12 -2.96
C SER A 136 0.65 7.68 -3.24
N THR A 137 1.29 6.93 -2.34
CA THR A 137 2.61 6.33 -2.59
C THR A 137 2.61 4.81 -2.42
N CYS A 138 1.43 4.16 -2.37
CA CYS A 138 1.33 2.75 -2.01
C CYS A 138 0.47 1.91 -2.96
N PHE A 139 -0.84 2.16 -3.04
CA PHE A 139 -1.79 1.24 -3.69
C PHE A 139 -2.63 1.87 -4.79
N GLN A 140 -2.92 3.15 -4.69
CA GLN A 140 -3.99 3.76 -5.46
C GLN A 140 -3.76 3.74 -6.98
N SER A 141 -2.52 3.87 -7.46
CA SER A 141 -2.20 3.73 -8.89
C SER A 141 -2.59 2.34 -9.44
N ALA A 142 -2.50 1.27 -8.64
CA ALA A 142 -2.95 -0.06 -9.06
C ALA A 142 -4.49 -0.13 -9.16
N ALA A 143 -5.19 0.52 -8.23
CA ALA A 143 -6.64 0.63 -8.28
C ALA A 143 -7.11 1.50 -9.46
N MET A 144 -6.38 2.57 -9.80
CA MET A 144 -6.63 3.38 -11.00
C MET A 144 -6.44 2.54 -12.27
N ALA A 145 -5.35 1.78 -12.38
CA ALA A 145 -5.11 0.88 -13.50
C ALA A 145 -6.29 -0.10 -13.68
N TRP A 146 -6.73 -0.74 -12.60
CA TRP A 146 -7.89 -1.65 -12.63
C TRP A 146 -9.19 -0.94 -13.04
N ARG A 147 -9.53 0.17 -12.39
CA ARG A 147 -10.78 0.92 -12.66
C ARG A 147 -10.84 1.45 -14.08
N SER A 148 -9.71 1.88 -14.62
CA SER A 148 -9.60 2.34 -16.01
C SER A 148 -9.79 1.23 -17.05
N ILE A 149 -9.84 -0.04 -16.64
CA ILE A 149 -10.15 -1.20 -17.49
C ILE A 149 -11.57 -1.73 -17.22
N TYR A 150 -11.95 -1.88 -15.95
CA TYR A 150 -13.16 -2.62 -15.55
C TYR A 150 -14.27 -1.75 -14.92
N GLY A 151 -13.98 -0.50 -14.52
CA GLY A 151 -14.93 0.40 -13.90
C GLY A 151 -15.31 0.08 -12.45
N ASN A 152 -14.70 -0.93 -11.82
CA ASN A 152 -14.98 -1.34 -10.44
C ASN A 152 -13.72 -1.46 -9.59
N ASP A 153 -13.86 -1.87 -8.33
CA ASP A 153 -12.71 -2.14 -7.46
C ASP A 153 -11.96 -3.41 -7.85
N ILE A 154 -10.69 -3.49 -7.45
CA ILE A 154 -9.79 -4.60 -7.75
C ILE A 154 -10.41 -5.95 -7.37
N CYS A 155 -10.38 -6.88 -8.34
CA CYS A 155 -10.81 -8.25 -8.15
C CYS A 155 -9.58 -9.19 -8.08
N PHE A 156 -9.35 -9.78 -6.90
CA PHE A 156 -8.31 -10.80 -6.71
C PHE A 156 -8.77 -12.18 -7.18
N PRO A 157 -7.85 -13.09 -7.53
CA PRO A 157 -8.24 -14.35 -8.12
C PRO A 157 -8.83 -15.31 -7.08
N ASP A 158 -9.77 -16.13 -7.55
CA ASP A 158 -10.35 -17.22 -6.79
C ASP A 158 -9.40 -18.42 -6.79
N LEU A 159 -8.46 -18.38 -5.84
CA LEU A 159 -7.44 -19.42 -5.68
C LEU A 159 -8.01 -20.81 -5.34
N MET A 160 -9.26 -20.91 -4.89
CA MET A 160 -9.85 -22.20 -4.54
C MET A 160 -10.17 -23.03 -5.78
N HIS A 161 -10.58 -22.37 -6.87
CA HIS A 161 -11.02 -23.03 -8.10
C HIS A 161 -10.05 -22.85 -9.28
N ALA A 162 -9.04 -21.98 -9.15
CA ALA A 162 -8.04 -21.77 -10.20
C ALA A 162 -7.24 -23.04 -10.53
N GLN A 163 -7.05 -23.28 -11.83
CA GLN A 163 -6.15 -24.31 -12.39
C GLN A 163 -4.78 -23.75 -12.73
N THR A 164 -4.72 -22.46 -13.07
CA THR A 164 -3.46 -21.72 -13.26
C THR A 164 -3.52 -20.40 -12.49
N VAL A 165 -2.46 -20.05 -11.78
CA VAL A 165 -2.32 -18.76 -11.11
C VAL A 165 -1.04 -18.08 -11.56
N LEU A 166 -1.20 -16.92 -12.19
CA LEU A 166 -0.11 -16.02 -12.53
C LEU A 166 0.13 -15.07 -11.36
N VAL A 167 1.22 -15.29 -10.62
CA VAL A 167 1.62 -14.46 -9.48
C VAL A 167 2.55 -13.35 -9.97
N TRP A 168 2.04 -12.12 -10.03
CA TRP A 168 2.76 -10.97 -10.59
C TRP A 168 3.31 -10.05 -9.49
N SER A 169 4.63 -10.03 -9.34
CA SER A 169 5.40 -9.23 -8.38
C SER A 169 4.85 -9.31 -6.95
N ASN A 170 4.56 -10.52 -6.46
CA ASN A 170 3.98 -10.73 -5.13
C ASN A 170 4.67 -11.86 -4.36
N ASN A 171 5.38 -11.51 -3.29
CA ASN A 171 5.96 -12.47 -2.35
C ASN A 171 4.92 -12.83 -1.27
N LEU A 172 4.16 -13.90 -1.52
CA LEU A 172 3.04 -14.31 -0.67
C LEU A 172 3.47 -14.74 0.74
N TYR A 173 4.74 -15.09 0.96
CA TYR A 173 5.23 -15.47 2.29
C TYR A 173 5.69 -14.28 3.13
N HIS A 174 6.17 -13.19 2.51
CA HIS A 174 6.75 -12.06 3.25
C HIS A 174 5.87 -10.80 3.21
N SER A 175 5.30 -10.46 2.05
CA SER A 175 4.45 -9.27 1.88
C SER A 175 2.97 -9.53 2.08
N ASN A 176 2.52 -10.78 1.91
CA ASN A 176 1.11 -11.14 2.06
C ASN A 176 0.93 -12.43 2.87
N VAL A 177 1.48 -12.46 4.10
CA VAL A 177 1.63 -13.66 4.95
C VAL A 177 0.37 -14.53 5.08
N GLY A 178 -0.82 -13.93 5.02
CA GLY A 178 -2.09 -14.67 5.06
C GLY A 178 -2.33 -15.59 3.85
N MET A 179 -1.61 -15.38 2.76
CA MET A 179 -1.71 -16.13 1.51
C MET A 179 -0.80 -17.35 1.45
N ALA A 180 0.10 -17.55 2.42
CA ALA A 180 1.01 -18.70 2.44
C ALA A 180 0.25 -20.04 2.35
N ARG A 181 -0.83 -20.22 3.14
CA ARG A 181 -1.66 -21.43 3.11
C ARG A 181 -2.49 -21.58 1.83
N PRO A 182 -3.24 -20.56 1.36
CA PRO A 182 -3.88 -20.62 0.05
C PRO A 182 -2.91 -20.99 -1.07
N TYR A 183 -1.68 -20.45 -1.05
CA TYR A 183 -0.65 -20.76 -2.02
C TYR A 183 -0.17 -22.23 -1.95
N GLN A 184 0.04 -22.77 -0.74
CA GLN A 184 0.36 -24.19 -0.56
C GLN A 184 -0.78 -25.10 -1.06
N SER A 185 -2.03 -24.70 -0.86
CA SER A 185 -3.21 -25.43 -1.36
C SER A 185 -3.22 -25.52 -2.89
N LEU A 186 -2.81 -24.46 -3.61
CA LEU A 186 -2.65 -24.51 -5.07
C LEU A 186 -1.73 -25.66 -5.50
N LYS A 187 -0.55 -25.76 -4.88
CA LYS A 187 0.41 -26.83 -5.18
C LYS A 187 -0.13 -28.21 -4.83
N ALA A 188 -0.78 -28.35 -3.67
CA ALA A 188 -1.38 -29.61 -3.24
C ALA A 188 -2.49 -30.10 -4.19
N ARG A 189 -3.25 -29.17 -4.80
CA ARG A 189 -4.26 -29.47 -5.82
C ARG A 189 -3.70 -29.72 -7.22
N GLY A 190 -2.39 -29.52 -7.44
CA GLY A 190 -1.76 -29.62 -8.75
C GLY A 190 -2.01 -28.42 -9.67
N ALA A 191 -2.48 -27.29 -9.15
CA ALA A 191 -2.64 -26.06 -9.93
C ALA A 191 -1.27 -25.54 -10.39
N LYS A 192 -1.22 -25.02 -11.62
CA LYS A 192 -0.01 -24.45 -12.22
C LYS A 192 0.25 -23.05 -11.69
N ILE A 193 1.51 -22.75 -11.41
CA ILE A 193 1.93 -21.45 -10.89
C ILE A 193 2.97 -20.84 -11.82
N ILE A 194 2.66 -19.67 -12.37
CA ILE A 194 3.62 -18.85 -13.10
C ILE A 194 3.97 -17.67 -12.19
N ALA A 195 5.24 -17.49 -11.84
CA ALA A 195 5.69 -16.37 -11.03
C ALA A 195 6.45 -15.35 -11.89
N VAL A 196 6.08 -14.07 -11.77
CA VAL A 196 6.79 -12.95 -12.39
C VAL A 196 7.38 -12.12 -11.26
N ASP A 197 8.68 -12.20 -11.06
CA ASP A 197 9.38 -11.48 -10.00
C ASP A 197 10.87 -11.34 -10.37
N PRO A 198 11.50 -10.16 -10.25
CA PRO A 198 12.93 -10.04 -10.47
C PRO A 198 13.77 -10.82 -9.46
N ARG A 199 13.19 -11.21 -8.32
CA ARG A 199 13.86 -11.89 -7.21
C ARG A 199 13.53 -13.37 -7.14
N GLU A 200 14.48 -14.14 -6.61
CA GLU A 200 14.25 -15.49 -6.12
C GLU A 200 13.63 -15.44 -4.72
N THR A 201 12.36 -15.79 -4.63
CA THR A 201 11.60 -15.77 -3.37
C THR A 201 11.06 -17.16 -3.06
N VAL A 202 10.58 -17.34 -1.83
CA VAL A 202 9.86 -18.57 -1.44
C VAL A 202 8.66 -18.83 -2.38
N THR A 203 8.07 -17.77 -2.95
CA THR A 203 6.98 -17.89 -3.93
C THR A 203 7.47 -18.29 -5.33
N THR A 204 8.65 -17.86 -5.78
CA THR A 204 9.16 -18.26 -7.11
C THR A 204 9.72 -19.67 -7.11
N GLN A 205 10.33 -20.10 -6.00
CA GLN A 205 10.92 -21.45 -5.86
C GLN A 205 9.89 -22.58 -6.02
N ALA A 206 8.62 -22.32 -5.73
CA ALA A 206 7.54 -23.29 -5.90
C ALA A 206 6.76 -23.12 -7.22
N ALA A 207 7.14 -22.18 -8.08
CA ALA A 207 6.49 -21.95 -9.37
C ALA A 207 6.87 -23.02 -10.41
N ASP A 208 5.95 -23.31 -11.34
CA ASP A 208 6.20 -24.15 -12.51
C ASP A 208 7.03 -23.36 -13.56
N ILE A 209 6.77 -22.06 -13.70
CA ILE A 209 7.56 -21.14 -14.53
C ILE A 209 7.90 -19.90 -13.70
N HIS A 210 9.17 -19.49 -13.71
CA HIS A 210 9.61 -18.21 -13.17
C HIS A 210 10.09 -17.28 -14.28
N LEU A 211 9.30 -16.26 -14.59
CA LEU A 211 9.67 -15.17 -15.48
C LEU A 211 10.45 -14.12 -14.69
N LYS A 212 11.76 -14.35 -14.54
CA LYS A 212 12.67 -13.46 -13.81
C LYS A 212 13.06 -12.27 -14.67
N LEU A 213 12.23 -11.23 -14.69
CA LEU A 213 12.43 -10.00 -15.47
C LEU A 213 13.37 -8.98 -14.81
N LEU A 214 13.84 -8.01 -15.59
CA LEU A 214 14.44 -6.78 -15.08
C LEU A 214 13.36 -5.88 -14.44
N PRO A 215 13.62 -5.24 -13.28
CA PRO A 215 12.66 -4.31 -12.67
C PRO A 215 12.25 -3.18 -13.62
N GLY A 216 10.94 -2.90 -13.70
CA GLY A 216 10.38 -1.84 -14.53
C GLY A 216 9.92 -2.28 -15.92
N THR A 217 10.24 -3.51 -16.34
CA THR A 217 9.91 -4.02 -17.68
C THR A 217 8.62 -4.86 -17.72
N ASP A 218 7.79 -4.80 -16.67
CA ASP A 218 6.57 -5.59 -16.53
C ASP A 218 5.59 -5.40 -17.70
N GLY A 219 5.41 -4.15 -18.15
CA GLY A 219 4.50 -3.83 -19.27
C GLY A 219 4.92 -4.53 -20.56
N ALA A 220 6.21 -4.47 -20.92
CA ALA A 220 6.73 -5.15 -22.11
C ALA A 220 6.53 -6.68 -22.04
N LEU A 221 6.71 -7.28 -20.87
CA LEU A 221 6.47 -8.72 -20.67
C LEU A 221 4.99 -9.06 -20.86
N ALA A 222 4.08 -8.31 -20.23
CA ALA A 222 2.64 -8.54 -20.33
C ALA A 222 2.12 -8.34 -21.77
N LEU A 223 2.56 -7.28 -22.44
CA LEU A 223 2.22 -7.02 -23.85
C LEU A 223 2.74 -8.15 -24.76
N SER A 224 3.90 -8.72 -24.47
CA SER A 224 4.43 -9.85 -25.23
C SER A 224 3.66 -11.15 -24.99
N MET A 225 3.24 -11.41 -23.75
CA MET A 225 2.31 -12.52 -23.48
C MET A 225 0.99 -12.33 -24.22
N ALA A 226 0.42 -11.12 -24.22
CA ALA A 226 -0.80 -10.81 -24.96
C ALA A 226 -0.61 -11.01 -26.48
N GLN A 227 0.55 -10.61 -27.02
CA GLN A 227 0.90 -10.80 -28.42
C GLN A 227 0.88 -12.29 -28.82
N VAL A 228 1.51 -13.16 -28.03
CA VAL A 228 1.48 -14.61 -28.26
C VAL A 228 0.05 -15.16 -28.19
N ILE A 229 -0.72 -14.76 -27.18
CA ILE A 229 -2.11 -15.20 -27.01
C ILE A 229 -2.98 -14.79 -28.20
N ILE A 230 -2.79 -13.59 -28.74
CA ILE A 230 -3.56 -13.09 -29.89
C ILE A 230 -3.10 -13.74 -31.19
N GLU A 231 -1.79 -13.82 -31.44
CA GLU A 231 -1.25 -14.38 -32.68
C GLU A 231 -1.58 -15.88 -32.83
N GLU A 232 -1.56 -16.63 -31.72
CA GLU A 232 -1.93 -18.05 -31.70
C GLU A 232 -3.46 -18.28 -31.60
N GLY A 233 -4.25 -17.20 -31.48
CA GLY A 233 -5.72 -17.28 -31.40
C GLY A 233 -6.25 -17.93 -30.12
N LEU A 234 -5.51 -17.83 -29.01
CA LEU A 234 -5.82 -18.43 -27.70
C LEU A 234 -6.71 -17.56 -26.80
N TYR A 235 -7.03 -16.33 -27.21
CA TYR A 235 -7.91 -15.42 -26.47
C TYR A 235 -9.39 -15.83 -26.55
N ASP A 236 -10.19 -15.38 -25.59
CA ASP A 236 -11.65 -15.60 -25.61
C ASP A 236 -12.30 -14.65 -26.62
N LYS A 237 -12.52 -15.16 -27.84
CA LYS A 237 -13.07 -14.39 -28.97
C LYS A 237 -14.48 -13.86 -28.68
N GLU A 238 -15.33 -14.66 -28.05
CA GLU A 238 -16.71 -14.28 -27.77
C GLU A 238 -16.76 -13.17 -26.71
N PHE A 239 -15.95 -13.30 -25.65
CA PHE A 239 -15.84 -12.27 -24.63
C PHE A 239 -15.30 -10.95 -25.23
N VAL A 240 -14.24 -11.03 -26.04
CA VAL A 240 -13.64 -9.85 -26.68
C VAL A 240 -14.64 -9.14 -27.60
N GLU A 241 -15.33 -9.87 -28.46
CA GLU A 241 -16.31 -9.28 -29.39
C GLU A 241 -17.46 -8.56 -28.66
N LYS A 242 -17.99 -9.20 -27.61
CA LYS A 242 -19.16 -8.68 -26.89
C LYS A 242 -18.80 -7.59 -25.89
N TYR A 243 -17.74 -7.78 -25.11
CA TYR A 243 -17.51 -7.05 -23.87
C TYR A 243 -16.22 -6.24 -23.83
N VAL A 244 -15.42 -6.18 -24.90
CA VAL A 244 -14.20 -5.36 -24.95
C VAL A 244 -14.36 -4.17 -25.90
N TYR A 245 -13.83 -3.03 -25.49
CA TYR A 245 -13.65 -1.82 -26.27
C TYR A 245 -12.15 -1.59 -26.56
N GLY A 246 -11.83 -1.20 -27.80
CA GLY A 246 -10.45 -0.90 -28.22
C GLY A 246 -9.58 -2.12 -28.55
N PHE A 247 -10.17 -3.26 -28.91
CA PHE A 247 -9.41 -4.49 -29.16
C PHE A 247 -8.49 -4.41 -30.39
N GLU A 248 -8.93 -3.79 -31.49
CA GLU A 248 -8.12 -3.73 -32.71
C GLU A 248 -6.91 -2.81 -32.55
N GLU A 249 -7.08 -1.67 -31.87
CA GLU A 249 -6.00 -0.76 -31.50
C GLU A 249 -5.02 -1.45 -30.55
N TYR A 250 -5.53 -2.17 -29.55
CA TYR A 250 -4.71 -2.96 -28.64
C TYR A 250 -3.94 -4.05 -29.36
N LYS A 251 -4.59 -4.81 -30.25
CA LYS A 251 -3.97 -5.84 -31.09
C LYS A 251 -2.85 -5.27 -31.96
N ALA A 252 -3.10 -4.14 -32.61
CA ALA A 252 -2.07 -3.45 -33.41
C ALA A 252 -0.87 -3.03 -32.54
N TYR A 253 -1.11 -2.59 -31.31
CA TYR A 253 -0.06 -2.22 -30.38
C TYR A 253 0.75 -3.42 -29.86
N VAL A 254 0.10 -4.48 -29.37
CA VAL A 254 0.80 -5.66 -28.83
C VAL A 254 1.63 -6.38 -29.89
N ASN A 255 1.25 -6.33 -31.16
CA ASN A 255 2.04 -6.90 -32.27
C ASN A 255 3.44 -6.26 -32.39
N GLN A 256 3.67 -5.11 -31.76
CA GLN A 256 4.98 -4.48 -31.68
C GLN A 256 5.88 -5.09 -30.59
N PHE A 257 5.39 -6.06 -29.81
CA PHE A 257 6.10 -6.72 -28.71
C PHE A 257 6.22 -8.25 -28.92
N PRO A 258 6.77 -8.72 -30.05
CA PRO A 258 7.06 -10.14 -30.20
C PRO A 258 8.04 -10.60 -29.10
N PRO A 259 8.01 -11.88 -28.68
CA PRO A 259 8.88 -12.39 -27.62
C PRO A 259 10.37 -12.09 -27.80
N GLU A 260 10.86 -12.01 -29.05
CA GLU A 260 12.24 -11.63 -29.38
C GLU A 260 12.58 -10.20 -28.97
N LYS A 261 11.62 -9.27 -29.09
CA LYS A 261 11.79 -7.89 -28.62
C LYS A 261 11.70 -7.84 -27.10
N ALA A 262 10.73 -8.55 -26.52
CA ALA A 262 10.54 -8.59 -25.08
C ALA A 262 11.75 -9.22 -24.35
N GLU A 263 12.40 -10.23 -24.92
CA GLU A 263 13.64 -10.81 -24.39
C GLU A 263 14.75 -9.77 -24.23
N LYS A 264 14.95 -8.91 -25.24
CA LYS A 264 15.94 -7.82 -25.18
C LYS A 264 15.60 -6.77 -24.12
N ILE A 265 14.32 -6.47 -23.96
CA ILE A 265 13.85 -5.46 -23.02
C ILE A 265 13.93 -6.00 -21.58
N THR A 266 13.38 -7.18 -21.36
CA THR A 266 13.06 -7.74 -20.03
C THR A 266 14.14 -8.67 -19.48
N GLY A 267 15.02 -9.19 -20.33
CA GLY A 267 15.97 -10.25 -19.99
C GLY A 267 15.33 -11.64 -19.81
N VAL A 268 14.03 -11.80 -20.06
CA VAL A 268 13.33 -13.09 -19.95
C VAL A 268 13.44 -13.85 -21.28
N ASP A 269 13.84 -15.12 -21.22
CA ASP A 269 13.95 -15.97 -22.42
C ASP A 269 12.62 -16.04 -23.19
N LYS A 270 12.69 -15.79 -24.50
CA LYS A 270 11.51 -15.72 -25.38
C LYS A 270 10.71 -17.03 -25.47
N LYS A 271 11.32 -18.18 -25.19
CA LYS A 271 10.62 -19.48 -25.14
C LYS A 271 9.81 -19.57 -23.85
N LEU A 272 10.37 -19.13 -22.72
CA LEU A 272 9.64 -19.05 -21.45
C LEU A 272 8.45 -18.10 -21.53
N ILE A 273 8.58 -16.95 -22.22
CA ILE A 273 7.46 -16.03 -22.46
C ILE A 273 6.31 -16.75 -23.19
N ARG A 274 6.62 -17.48 -24.28
CA ARG A 274 5.63 -18.25 -25.04
C ARG A 274 4.99 -19.35 -24.20
N GLU A 275 5.81 -20.10 -23.47
CA GLU A 275 5.34 -21.19 -22.60
C GLU A 275 4.37 -20.67 -21.53
N ALA A 276 4.72 -19.58 -20.85
CA ALA A 276 3.87 -18.94 -19.85
C ALA A 276 2.57 -18.40 -20.45
N ALA A 277 2.64 -17.74 -21.62
CA ALA A 277 1.47 -17.21 -22.30
C ALA A 277 0.48 -18.32 -22.68
N ARG A 278 0.97 -19.41 -23.27
CA ARG A 278 0.17 -20.60 -23.62
C ARG A 278 -0.41 -21.28 -22.39
N MET A 279 0.40 -21.47 -21.34
CA MET A 279 -0.06 -22.09 -20.09
C MET A 279 -1.18 -21.26 -19.45
N TYR A 280 -1.01 -19.94 -19.35
CA TYR A 280 -2.03 -19.06 -18.78
C TYR A 280 -3.33 -19.05 -19.59
N ALA A 281 -3.25 -18.98 -20.91
CA ALA A 281 -4.44 -18.89 -21.77
C ALA A 281 -5.16 -20.23 -21.96
N SER A 282 -4.47 -21.36 -21.93
CA SER A 282 -5.05 -22.67 -22.28
C SER A 282 -5.31 -23.60 -21.09
N ASN A 283 -4.75 -23.35 -19.91
CA ASN A 283 -4.96 -24.18 -18.71
C ASN A 283 -5.90 -23.49 -17.70
N GLY A 284 -7.10 -23.12 -18.17
CA GLY A 284 -8.11 -22.41 -17.40
C GLY A 284 -9.01 -23.29 -16.53
N PRO A 285 -9.80 -22.71 -15.60
CA PRO A 285 -9.86 -21.28 -15.27
C PRO A 285 -8.55 -20.76 -14.68
N ALA A 286 -8.14 -19.55 -15.06
CA ALA A 286 -6.86 -18.96 -14.66
C ALA A 286 -7.03 -17.59 -14.01
N GLY A 287 -6.26 -17.30 -12.97
CA GLY A 287 -6.35 -16.03 -12.24
C GLY A 287 -5.00 -15.32 -12.15
N ILE A 288 -5.01 -13.99 -12.13
CA ILE A 288 -3.81 -13.18 -11.85
C ILE A 288 -3.83 -12.71 -10.41
N MET A 289 -2.87 -13.18 -9.62
CA MET A 289 -2.58 -12.68 -8.28
C MET A 289 -1.49 -11.62 -8.38
N PHE A 290 -1.80 -10.36 -8.12
CA PHE A 290 -0.83 -9.28 -8.14
C PHE A 290 -0.66 -8.65 -6.76
N SER A 291 0.37 -7.82 -6.61
CA SER A 291 0.61 -7.04 -5.40
C SER A 291 0.09 -5.61 -5.55
N ALA A 292 -0.11 -4.94 -4.42
CA ALA A 292 -0.65 -3.59 -4.37
C ALA A 292 0.29 -2.51 -4.97
N SER A 293 1.60 -2.72 -4.91
CA SER A 293 2.58 -1.62 -4.99
C SER A 293 3.73 -1.79 -5.98
N PRO A 294 4.34 -2.98 -6.16
CA PRO A 294 5.66 -3.05 -6.78
C PRO A 294 5.66 -2.66 -8.26
N VAL A 295 4.64 -2.98 -9.05
CA VAL A 295 4.65 -2.57 -10.47
C VAL A 295 4.35 -1.07 -10.61
N VAL A 296 3.51 -0.50 -9.75
CA VAL A 296 3.18 0.94 -9.77
C VAL A 296 4.26 1.84 -9.17
N HIS A 297 5.28 1.26 -8.56
CA HIS A 297 6.48 1.96 -8.11
C HIS A 297 7.55 2.08 -9.20
N ASN A 298 7.14 2.10 -10.46
CA ASN A 298 7.97 2.47 -11.62
C ASN A 298 7.33 3.69 -12.29
N ILE A 299 8.09 4.47 -13.06
CA ILE A 299 7.58 5.69 -13.74
C ILE A 299 6.64 5.41 -14.93
N ASN A 300 6.45 4.14 -15.29
CA ASN A 300 5.40 3.69 -16.23
C ASN A 300 4.42 2.73 -15.52
N GLY A 301 4.30 2.86 -14.20
CA GLY A 301 3.75 1.84 -13.32
C GLY A 301 2.25 1.60 -13.53
N MET A 302 1.47 2.66 -13.77
CA MET A 302 0.03 2.53 -14.02
C MET A 302 -0.24 1.78 -15.32
N GLN A 303 0.46 2.13 -16.40
CA GLN A 303 0.32 1.47 -17.71
C GLN A 303 0.85 0.03 -17.69
N ASN A 304 1.94 -0.22 -16.94
CA ASN A 304 2.43 -1.59 -16.73
C ASN A 304 1.35 -2.47 -16.09
N TYR A 305 0.64 -2.00 -15.06
CA TYR A 305 -0.47 -2.77 -14.51
C TYR A 305 -1.67 -2.86 -15.44
N ARG A 306 -1.96 -1.83 -16.25
CA ARG A 306 -3.00 -1.96 -17.29
C ARG A 306 -2.66 -3.11 -18.24
N ALA A 307 -1.43 -3.21 -18.73
CA ALA A 307 -0.98 -4.30 -19.60
C ALA A 307 -1.16 -5.69 -18.94
N VAL A 308 -0.78 -5.83 -17.66
CA VAL A 308 -0.96 -7.08 -16.90
C VAL A 308 -2.43 -7.42 -16.74
N MET A 309 -3.26 -6.46 -16.33
CA MET A 309 -4.66 -6.67 -16.00
C MET A 309 -5.52 -6.90 -17.25
N CYS A 310 -5.13 -6.40 -18.42
CA CYS A 310 -5.79 -6.69 -19.70
C CYS A 310 -5.72 -8.19 -20.07
N LEU A 311 -4.71 -8.93 -19.61
CA LEU A 311 -4.61 -10.37 -19.85
C LEU A 311 -5.81 -11.16 -19.27
N ILE A 312 -6.39 -10.68 -18.16
CA ILE A 312 -7.55 -11.32 -17.51
C ILE A 312 -8.75 -11.32 -18.46
N ALA A 313 -9.11 -10.15 -18.99
CA ALA A 313 -10.20 -10.01 -19.94
C ALA A 313 -9.89 -10.65 -21.29
N LEU A 314 -8.65 -10.55 -21.78
CA LEU A 314 -8.23 -11.17 -23.04
C LEU A 314 -8.48 -12.69 -23.02
N THR A 315 -8.31 -13.33 -21.86
CA THR A 315 -8.46 -14.78 -21.69
C THR A 315 -9.81 -15.20 -21.12
N GLY A 316 -10.80 -14.30 -21.05
CA GLY A 316 -12.15 -14.63 -20.54
C GLY A 316 -12.20 -14.96 -19.04
N ASN A 317 -11.16 -14.60 -18.29
CA ASN A 317 -11.01 -14.95 -16.88
C ASN A 317 -11.59 -13.90 -15.91
N TYR A 318 -12.22 -12.85 -16.43
CA TYR A 318 -12.87 -11.83 -15.60
C TYR A 318 -14.24 -12.31 -15.09
N ASP A 319 -14.49 -12.10 -13.80
CA ASP A 319 -15.78 -12.37 -13.16
C ASP A 319 -16.30 -13.81 -13.20
N ILE A 320 -15.39 -14.81 -13.25
CA ILE A 320 -15.72 -16.25 -13.25
C ILE A 320 -15.11 -16.99 -12.04
N PRO A 321 -15.64 -18.16 -11.64
CA PRO A 321 -14.99 -19.05 -10.68
C PRO A 321 -13.60 -19.47 -11.16
N GLY A 322 -12.61 -19.44 -10.27
CA GLY A 322 -11.20 -19.72 -10.58
C GLY A 322 -10.45 -18.63 -11.37
N GLY A 323 -11.17 -17.64 -11.92
CA GLY A 323 -10.61 -16.42 -12.51
C GLY A 323 -10.46 -15.30 -11.49
N ASN A 324 -10.72 -14.06 -11.89
CA ASN A 324 -10.74 -12.87 -11.04
C ASN A 324 -12.20 -12.39 -10.81
N PRO A 325 -12.94 -12.99 -9.85
CA PRO A 325 -14.33 -12.65 -9.58
C PRO A 325 -14.52 -11.28 -8.93
N SER A 326 -15.54 -10.54 -9.35
CA SER A 326 -15.96 -9.28 -8.73
C SER A 326 -16.72 -9.48 -7.42
N ARG A 327 -17.34 -10.65 -7.24
CA ARG A 327 -17.96 -11.07 -5.98
C ARG A 327 -17.69 -12.55 -5.68
N PRO A 328 -16.46 -12.90 -5.26
CA PRO A 328 -16.04 -14.30 -5.06
C PRO A 328 -16.83 -15.06 -3.99
N GLY A 329 -17.44 -14.34 -3.05
CA GLY A 329 -18.03 -14.93 -1.85
C GLY A 329 -19.17 -14.10 -1.30
N PRO A 330 -19.86 -14.64 -0.28
CA PRO A 330 -20.92 -13.89 0.39
C PRO A 330 -20.33 -12.67 1.08
N VAL A 331 -21.07 -11.56 1.01
CA VAL A 331 -20.74 -10.29 1.67
C VAL A 331 -21.93 -9.80 2.47
N SER A 332 -21.67 -8.99 3.49
CA SER A 332 -22.69 -8.32 4.28
C SER A 332 -22.43 -6.80 4.26
N PRO A 333 -23.46 -5.95 4.10
CA PRO A 333 -23.28 -4.51 4.01
C PRO A 333 -22.88 -3.90 5.37
N CYS A 334 -22.21 -2.75 5.31
CA CYS A 334 -21.91 -1.88 6.44
C CYS A 334 -21.93 -0.41 5.98
N ASN A 335 -22.11 0.54 6.91
CA ASN A 335 -22.20 1.97 6.58
C ASN A 335 -20.84 2.63 6.26
N GLU A 336 -19.73 1.94 6.52
CA GLU A 336 -18.37 2.45 6.30
C GLU A 336 -17.57 1.62 5.28
N TYR A 337 -16.32 2.02 5.06
CA TYR A 337 -15.34 1.35 4.19
C TYR A 337 -15.69 1.45 2.69
N GLY A 338 -15.55 2.67 2.14
CA GLY A 338 -15.82 2.97 0.73
C GLY A 338 -17.20 3.59 0.46
N LYS A 339 -17.88 4.06 1.52
CA LYS A 339 -19.21 4.70 1.45
C LYS A 339 -19.17 6.21 1.61
N VAL A 340 -18.21 6.71 2.39
CA VAL A 340 -18.01 8.16 2.55
C VAL A 340 -17.33 8.71 1.30
N LYS A 341 -17.89 9.78 0.75
CA LYS A 341 -17.35 10.50 -0.40
C LYS A 341 -16.49 11.67 0.04
N ARG A 342 -15.39 11.92 -0.66
CA ARG A 342 -14.58 13.12 -0.43
C ARG A 342 -15.31 14.35 -0.91
N LEU A 343 -15.16 15.45 -0.17
CA LEU A 343 -15.60 16.75 -0.62
C LEU A 343 -14.92 17.13 -1.94
N ASP A 344 -15.71 17.38 -2.97
CA ASP A 344 -15.27 17.69 -4.34
C ASP A 344 -15.72 19.10 -4.81
N THR A 345 -16.26 19.92 -3.91
CA THR A 345 -16.73 21.28 -4.21
C THR A 345 -15.61 22.32 -4.32
N ILE A 346 -14.40 21.97 -3.87
CA ILE A 346 -13.20 22.82 -3.91
C ILE A 346 -12.07 21.96 -4.52
N GLU A 347 -11.24 22.57 -5.36
CA GLU A 347 -10.06 21.93 -5.94
C GLU A 347 -9.17 21.34 -4.83
N ALA A 348 -8.86 20.06 -4.94
CA ALA A 348 -7.91 19.41 -4.06
C ALA A 348 -6.47 19.57 -4.55
N ILE A 349 -5.52 19.46 -3.64
CA ILE A 349 -4.11 19.34 -4.05
C ILE A 349 -3.92 18.13 -4.98
N GLY A 350 -3.08 18.31 -5.99
CA GLY A 350 -2.79 17.29 -7.01
C GLY A 350 -3.87 17.10 -8.08
N GLU A 351 -5.01 17.78 -8.01
CA GLU A 351 -6.07 17.69 -9.01
C GLU A 351 -5.64 18.21 -10.38
N LYS A 352 -5.00 19.38 -10.41
CA LYS A 352 -4.42 19.94 -11.64
C LYS A 352 -3.27 19.09 -12.20
N ASP A 353 -2.43 18.53 -11.33
CA ASP A 353 -1.21 17.82 -11.76
C ASP A 353 -1.51 16.38 -12.24
N PHE A 354 -2.50 15.73 -11.63
CA PHE A 354 -2.83 14.33 -11.86
C PHE A 354 -4.34 14.13 -12.01
N PRO A 355 -4.99 14.72 -13.02
CA PRO A 355 -6.45 14.80 -13.09
C PRO A 355 -7.13 13.42 -13.24
N ALA A 356 -6.44 12.44 -13.85
CA ALA A 356 -6.93 11.06 -13.94
C ALA A 356 -7.15 10.40 -12.58
N TRP A 357 -6.46 10.85 -11.52
CA TRP A 357 -6.67 10.40 -10.13
C TRP A 357 -8.09 10.67 -9.63
N PHE A 358 -8.66 11.80 -10.06
CA PHE A 358 -9.96 12.30 -9.62
C PHE A 358 -11.09 11.73 -10.49
N ASP A 359 -10.82 11.50 -11.78
CA ASP A 359 -11.71 10.81 -12.71
C ASP A 359 -11.79 9.29 -12.47
N LEU A 360 -10.82 8.70 -11.75
CA LEU A 360 -10.80 7.31 -11.30
C LEU A 360 -10.93 7.25 -9.77
N PRO A 361 -12.05 7.74 -9.22
CA PRO A 361 -12.14 8.33 -7.89
C PRO A 361 -11.78 7.36 -6.77
N CYS A 362 -10.96 7.82 -5.84
CA CYS A 362 -10.47 7.07 -4.69
C CYS A 362 -10.86 7.65 -3.34
N GLU A 363 -11.69 8.70 -3.37
CA GLU A 363 -12.14 9.43 -2.18
C GLU A 363 -10.97 10.01 -1.35
N GLU A 364 -9.85 10.34 -1.99
CA GLU A 364 -8.67 11.00 -1.42
C GLU A 364 -8.04 11.96 -2.45
N ALA A 365 -7.37 13.00 -1.97
CA ALA A 365 -6.54 13.89 -2.78
C ALA A 365 -5.21 13.20 -3.17
N GLN A 366 -4.61 13.63 -4.28
CA GLN A 366 -3.28 13.15 -4.68
C GLN A 366 -2.22 13.93 -3.91
N CYS A 367 -1.51 13.25 -3.01
CA CYS A 367 -0.59 13.92 -2.08
C CYS A 367 0.89 13.51 -2.22
N THR A 368 1.31 12.92 -3.35
CA THR A 368 2.74 12.61 -3.54
C THR A 368 3.59 13.88 -3.51
N ARG A 369 3.08 15.00 -4.03
CA ARG A 369 3.79 16.29 -4.04
C ARG A 369 3.42 17.20 -2.86
N ILE A 370 2.86 16.68 -1.77
CA ILE A 370 2.41 17.49 -0.63
C ILE A 370 3.50 18.43 -0.08
N ALA A 371 4.77 18.00 -0.08
CA ALA A 371 5.88 18.85 0.32
C ALA A 371 6.03 20.10 -0.58
N ASP A 372 5.86 19.93 -1.89
CA ASP A 372 5.91 21.04 -2.84
C ASP A 372 4.70 21.96 -2.66
N TYR A 373 3.50 21.42 -2.47
CA TYR A 373 2.28 22.23 -2.27
C TYR A 373 2.37 23.08 -1.00
N ILE A 374 2.97 22.55 0.07
CA ILE A 374 3.24 23.31 1.30
C ILE A 374 4.26 24.42 1.06
N LEU A 375 5.38 24.11 0.40
CA LEU A 375 6.50 25.05 0.27
C LEU A 375 6.27 26.12 -0.79
N LYS A 376 5.54 25.80 -1.86
CA LYS A 376 5.26 26.71 -2.97
C LYS A 376 3.95 27.47 -2.80
N GLU A 377 3.06 26.98 -1.93
CA GLU A 377 1.71 27.53 -1.73
C GLU A 377 0.86 27.56 -3.02
N GLU A 378 1.08 26.56 -3.89
CA GLU A 378 0.29 26.31 -5.10
C GLU A 378 -0.36 24.91 -5.00
N PRO A 379 -1.64 24.74 -5.40
CA PRO A 379 -2.54 25.73 -6.00
C PRO A 379 -3.05 26.80 -5.02
N TYR A 380 -2.81 26.61 -3.72
CA TYR A 380 -3.11 27.57 -2.66
C TYR A 380 -2.24 27.29 -1.43
N PRO A 381 -2.19 28.21 -0.44
CA PRO A 381 -1.41 27.99 0.76
C PRO A 381 -1.92 26.81 1.61
N LEU A 382 -1.09 25.79 1.81
CA LEU A 382 -1.30 24.76 2.83
C LEU A 382 -0.60 25.16 4.12
N LYS A 383 -1.38 25.52 5.14
CA LYS A 383 -0.87 26.04 6.43
C LYS A 383 -0.95 25.04 7.57
N ALA A 384 -1.82 24.03 7.46
CA ALA A 384 -1.92 22.99 8.48
C ALA A 384 -1.91 21.56 7.93
N VAL A 385 -1.35 20.65 8.74
CA VAL A 385 -1.49 19.21 8.56
C VAL A 385 -1.95 18.57 9.87
N VAL A 386 -3.01 17.78 9.81
CA VAL A 386 -3.41 16.86 10.89
C VAL A 386 -3.10 15.45 10.44
N GLY A 387 -1.97 14.91 10.89
CA GLY A 387 -1.46 13.60 10.49
C GLY A 387 -1.75 12.52 11.53
N PHE A 388 -2.36 11.43 11.10
CA PHE A 388 -2.46 10.18 11.87
C PHE A 388 -1.51 9.17 11.26
N GLY A 389 -0.45 8.77 11.98
CA GLY A 389 0.57 7.84 11.50
C GLY A 389 1.38 8.36 10.30
N LEU A 390 1.53 9.69 10.17
CA LEU A 390 2.31 10.33 9.10
C LEU A 390 3.81 10.13 9.35
N ASN A 391 4.54 9.70 8.31
CA ASN A 391 5.98 9.57 8.37
C ASN A 391 6.65 10.05 7.07
N HIS A 392 7.53 11.04 7.20
CA HIS A 392 8.23 11.67 6.07
C HIS A 392 9.08 10.71 5.23
N ARG A 393 9.59 9.63 5.83
CA ARG A 393 10.38 8.58 5.14
C ARG A 393 9.60 7.84 4.05
N MET A 394 8.30 8.10 3.92
CA MET A 394 7.45 7.50 2.90
C MET A 394 7.59 8.14 1.51
N TRP A 395 8.26 9.30 1.41
CA TRP A 395 8.50 10.02 0.15
C TRP A 395 9.96 9.90 -0.29
N PRO A 396 10.25 10.09 -1.60
CA PRO A 396 11.61 10.34 -2.06
C PRO A 396 12.17 11.62 -1.45
N GLU A 397 13.50 11.69 -1.29
CA GLU A 397 14.19 12.78 -0.59
C GLU A 397 13.48 13.19 0.73
N PRO A 398 13.36 12.29 1.73
CA PRO A 398 12.59 12.51 2.97
C PRO A 398 12.82 13.86 3.66
N GLU A 399 14.05 14.40 3.62
CA GLU A 399 14.41 15.71 4.19
C GLU A 399 13.68 16.89 3.51
N HIS A 400 13.29 16.76 2.24
CA HIS A 400 12.46 17.76 1.56
C HIS A 400 11.09 17.87 2.24
N PHE A 401 10.48 16.73 2.59
CA PHE A 401 9.20 16.75 3.30
C PHE A 401 9.35 17.22 4.75
N GLN A 402 10.47 16.95 5.42
CA GLN A 402 10.77 17.55 6.73
C GLN A 402 10.81 19.09 6.67
N LYS A 403 11.42 19.66 5.63
CA LYS A 403 11.43 21.12 5.41
C LYS A 403 10.02 21.66 5.25
N ALA A 404 9.16 20.98 4.50
CA ALA A 404 7.76 21.34 4.34
C ALA A 404 6.98 21.28 5.66
N LEU A 405 7.08 20.19 6.43
CA LEU A 405 6.43 20.07 7.74
C LEU A 405 6.87 21.19 8.70
N LYS A 406 8.14 21.60 8.62
CA LYS A 406 8.70 22.71 9.40
C LYS A 406 8.15 24.08 8.96
N ALA A 407 7.71 24.24 7.71
CA ALA A 407 7.18 25.50 7.18
C ALA A 407 5.70 25.74 7.54
N LEU A 408 4.95 24.70 7.92
CA LEU A 408 3.54 24.82 8.31
C LEU A 408 3.34 25.75 9.51
N ASP A 409 2.24 26.50 9.53
CA ASP A 409 1.78 27.25 10.69
C ASP A 409 1.42 26.32 11.85
N PHE A 410 0.79 25.17 11.55
CA PHE A 410 0.32 24.24 12.57
C PHE A 410 0.37 22.78 12.08
N TYR A 411 1.06 21.91 12.83
CA TYR A 411 1.16 20.48 12.53
C TYR A 411 0.85 19.64 13.76
N VAL A 412 -0.12 18.75 13.63
CA VAL A 412 -0.46 17.74 14.64
C VAL A 412 -0.05 16.36 14.14
N ASN A 413 0.69 15.60 14.96
CA ASN A 413 1.05 14.21 14.65
C ASN A 413 0.50 13.25 15.71
N VAL A 414 -0.48 12.44 15.33
CA VAL A 414 -1.00 11.34 16.14
C VAL A 414 -0.23 10.07 15.79
N ASP A 415 0.48 9.47 16.74
CA ASP A 415 1.33 8.31 16.48
C ASP A 415 1.47 7.43 17.73
N LEU A 416 2.00 6.22 17.55
CA LEU A 416 2.38 5.33 18.64
C LEU A 416 3.75 5.67 19.22
N PHE A 417 4.65 6.19 18.40
CA PHE A 417 6.03 6.47 18.80
C PHE A 417 6.50 7.82 18.28
N PHE A 418 7.44 8.42 18.99
CA PHE A 418 8.18 9.56 18.46
C PHE A 418 8.94 9.15 17.20
N SER A 419 8.69 9.89 16.11
CA SER A 419 9.40 9.77 14.84
C SER A 419 10.11 11.09 14.53
N ASP A 420 11.00 11.10 13.53
CA ASP A 420 11.61 12.35 13.10
C ASP A 420 10.57 13.33 12.51
N SER A 421 9.44 12.83 11.98
CA SER A 421 8.32 13.71 11.61
C SER A 421 7.71 14.38 12.83
N SER A 422 7.61 13.67 13.95
CA SER A 422 7.09 14.24 15.20
C SER A 422 7.90 15.45 15.68
N LYS A 423 9.21 15.53 15.38
CA LYS A 423 10.05 16.70 15.75
C LYS A 423 9.57 18.00 15.09
N MET A 424 8.89 17.90 13.95
CA MET A 424 8.32 19.06 13.28
C MET A 424 6.92 19.39 13.79
N ALA A 425 6.31 18.60 14.67
CA ALA A 425 4.94 18.88 15.12
C ALA A 425 4.89 20.05 16.12
N ASP A 426 3.74 20.72 16.15
CA ASP A 426 3.35 21.63 17.22
C ASP A 426 2.72 20.83 18.38
N LEU A 427 1.99 19.75 18.04
CA LEU A 427 1.42 18.78 18.97
C LEU A 427 1.71 17.34 18.53
N VAL A 428 2.12 16.50 19.47
CA VAL A 428 2.23 15.04 19.30
C VAL A 428 1.24 14.37 20.23
N LEU A 429 0.36 13.53 19.69
CA LEU A 429 -0.74 12.92 20.45
C LEU A 429 -0.60 11.39 20.52
N PRO A 430 -0.83 10.77 21.69
CA PRO A 430 -0.64 9.33 21.88
C PRO A 430 -1.82 8.51 21.34
N ALA A 431 -1.56 7.70 20.32
CA ALA A 431 -2.52 6.72 19.82
C ALA A 431 -2.48 5.40 20.63
N ALA A 432 -3.63 4.77 20.79
CA ALA A 432 -3.75 3.43 21.36
C ALA A 432 -3.33 2.36 20.32
N SER A 433 -2.51 1.39 20.75
CA SER A 433 -2.14 0.23 19.96
C SER A 433 -3.33 -0.72 19.78
N SER A 434 -3.22 -1.70 18.88
CA SER A 434 -4.29 -2.68 18.65
C SER A 434 -4.65 -3.54 19.87
N PHE A 435 -3.82 -3.55 20.92
CA PHE A 435 -4.10 -4.27 22.16
C PHE A 435 -4.84 -3.41 23.19
N GLU A 436 -4.95 -2.10 22.95
CA GLU A 436 -5.46 -1.10 23.89
C GLU A 436 -6.81 -0.52 23.49
N ARG A 437 -7.36 -0.98 22.36
CA ARG A 437 -8.63 -0.51 21.82
C ARG A 437 -9.40 -1.63 21.16
N ASP A 438 -10.70 -1.52 21.24
CA ASP A 438 -11.61 -2.37 20.49
C ASP A 438 -11.85 -1.82 19.08
N VAL A 439 -12.12 -2.71 18.12
CA VAL A 439 -12.36 -2.35 16.71
C VAL A 439 -13.36 -3.30 16.07
N VAL A 440 -14.41 -2.76 15.46
CA VAL A 440 -15.30 -3.51 14.57
C VAL A 440 -14.64 -3.74 13.22
N LEU A 441 -14.64 -5.00 12.77
CA LEU A 441 -14.01 -5.43 11.53
C LEU A 441 -14.98 -6.24 10.68
N ASN A 442 -15.02 -5.92 9.39
CA ASN A 442 -15.72 -6.72 8.38
C ASN A 442 -14.74 -7.71 7.74
N GLY A 443 -15.11 -8.99 7.69
CA GLY A 443 -14.31 -10.08 7.17
C GLY A 443 -15.00 -10.84 6.02
N ARG A 444 -14.31 -11.85 5.51
CA ARG A 444 -14.81 -12.67 4.40
C ARG A 444 -16.09 -13.42 4.81
N GLY A 445 -16.94 -13.69 3.83
CA GLY A 445 -18.16 -14.48 4.02
C GLY A 445 -19.31 -13.73 4.69
N GLY A 446 -19.20 -12.40 4.80
CA GLY A 446 -20.16 -11.57 5.52
C GLY A 446 -20.06 -11.69 7.04
N MET A 447 -18.86 -11.98 7.56
CA MET A 447 -18.59 -12.10 8.99
C MET A 447 -18.13 -10.77 9.58
N PHE A 448 -18.60 -10.44 10.77
CA PHE A 448 -18.14 -9.32 11.57
C PHE A 448 -17.41 -9.81 12.81
N PHE A 449 -16.38 -9.07 13.22
CA PHE A 449 -15.55 -9.39 14.37
C PHE A 449 -15.34 -8.16 15.21
N LEU A 450 -15.21 -8.35 16.53
CA LEU A 450 -14.66 -7.35 17.43
C LEU A 450 -13.22 -7.75 17.77
N SER A 451 -12.26 -6.93 17.36
CA SER A 451 -10.95 -6.96 18.03
C SER A 451 -11.16 -6.41 19.42
N GLU A 452 -10.85 -7.16 20.47
CA GLU A 452 -11.06 -6.73 21.84
C GLU A 452 -9.97 -5.77 22.32
N LYS A 453 -10.34 -4.86 23.21
CA LYS A 453 -9.39 -4.18 24.10
C LYS A 453 -8.82 -5.22 25.08
N ALA A 454 -7.56 -5.60 24.91
CA ALA A 454 -6.92 -6.62 25.75
C ALA A 454 -6.38 -6.04 27.07
N ILE A 455 -5.81 -4.84 27.01
CA ILE A 455 -5.31 -4.09 28.16
C ILE A 455 -5.86 -2.67 28.12
N GLU A 456 -5.89 -1.99 29.27
CA GLU A 456 -6.18 -0.55 29.27
C GLU A 456 -5.09 0.24 28.52
N PRO A 457 -5.42 1.36 27.87
CA PRO A 457 -4.43 2.22 27.25
C PRO A 457 -3.34 2.62 28.26
N ILE A 458 -2.08 2.47 27.86
CA ILE A 458 -0.93 2.82 28.67
C ILE A 458 -0.77 4.35 28.63
N GLY A 459 -0.67 4.95 29.82
CA GLY A 459 -0.63 6.41 29.97
C GLY A 459 -2.01 7.01 29.72
N GLU A 460 -2.06 8.02 28.86
CA GLU A 460 -3.28 8.69 28.39
C GLU A 460 -3.49 8.50 26.88
N ALA A 461 -2.97 7.40 26.31
CA ALA A 461 -3.23 7.05 24.92
C ALA A 461 -4.73 6.88 24.67
N LYS A 462 -5.21 7.36 23.52
CA LYS A 462 -6.62 7.26 23.12
C LYS A 462 -6.77 6.51 21.81
N ASN A 463 -7.94 5.95 21.58
CA ASN A 463 -8.32 5.43 20.28
C ASN A 463 -8.25 6.55 19.23
N ASP A 464 -7.73 6.25 18.03
CA ASP A 464 -7.61 7.23 16.94
C ASP A 464 -8.93 7.97 16.64
N ILE A 465 -10.06 7.26 16.66
CA ILE A 465 -11.39 7.83 16.39
C ILE A 465 -11.89 8.67 17.57
N GLU A 466 -11.59 8.29 18.81
CA GLU A 466 -11.91 9.15 19.98
C GLU A 466 -11.15 10.47 19.92
N ILE A 467 -9.92 10.46 19.39
CA ILE A 467 -9.15 11.69 19.14
C ILE A 467 -9.86 12.56 18.10
N MET A 468 -10.33 11.97 17.01
CA MET A 468 -11.08 12.68 15.96
C MET A 468 -12.40 13.26 16.49
N ILE A 469 -13.14 12.51 17.31
CA ILE A 469 -14.38 12.98 17.95
C ILE A 469 -14.07 14.14 18.91
N GLY A 470 -12.97 14.08 19.66
CA GLY A 470 -12.51 15.20 20.49
C GLY A 470 -12.20 16.45 19.67
N MET A 471 -11.52 16.30 18.53
CA MET A 471 -11.26 17.40 17.59
C MET A 471 -12.56 17.99 17.02
N LEU A 472 -13.51 17.14 16.60
CA LEU A 472 -14.82 17.53 16.08
C LEU A 472 -15.58 18.39 17.11
N ARG A 473 -15.66 17.92 18.36
CA ARG A 473 -16.33 18.62 19.46
C ARG A 473 -15.66 19.95 19.81
N ALA A 474 -14.34 19.98 19.91
CA ALA A 474 -13.60 21.20 20.24
C ALA A 474 -13.76 22.30 19.17
N MET A 475 -13.89 21.91 17.91
CA MET A 475 -14.17 22.82 16.79
C MET A 475 -15.67 23.10 16.58
N GLN A 476 -16.56 22.44 17.34
CA GLN A 476 -18.02 22.53 17.17
C GLN A 476 -18.47 22.21 15.74
N LEU A 477 -17.90 21.16 15.15
CA LEU A 477 -18.28 20.67 13.83
C LEU A 477 -19.37 19.59 13.95
N HIS A 478 -20.15 19.43 12.89
CA HIS A 478 -21.21 18.44 12.80
C HIS A 478 -20.85 17.31 11.84
N ASP A 479 -21.12 16.08 12.25
CA ASP A 479 -21.08 14.88 11.42
C ASP A 479 -22.09 13.88 11.98
N GLU A 480 -22.92 13.32 11.09
CA GLU A 480 -24.04 12.44 11.42
C GLU A 480 -23.68 11.18 12.23
N ALA A 481 -22.41 10.75 12.20
CA ALA A 481 -21.98 9.49 12.80
C ALA A 481 -21.02 9.72 13.97
N LEU A 482 -20.06 10.63 13.84
CA LEU A 482 -19.00 10.85 14.80
C LEU A 482 -19.44 11.64 16.05
N GLU A 483 -20.41 12.56 15.92
CA GLU A 483 -20.78 13.45 17.04
C GLU A 483 -21.38 12.68 18.23
N HIS A 484 -21.98 11.53 17.96
CA HIS A 484 -22.62 10.64 18.94
C HIS A 484 -21.64 9.80 19.78
N GLY A 485 -20.33 9.86 19.51
CA GLY A 485 -19.32 9.14 20.27
C GLY A 485 -18.92 7.79 19.66
N TYR A 486 -17.84 7.20 20.20
CA TYR A 486 -17.18 6.05 19.58
C TYR A 486 -18.04 4.78 19.53
N GLU A 487 -18.74 4.45 20.61
CA GLU A 487 -19.60 3.26 20.65
C GLU A 487 -20.77 3.37 19.66
N LYS A 488 -21.40 4.54 19.58
CA LYS A 488 -22.47 4.82 18.60
C LYS A 488 -21.95 4.77 17.17
N TYR A 489 -20.72 5.23 16.93
CA TYR A 489 -20.07 5.08 15.62
C TYR A 489 -19.86 3.61 15.24
N MET A 490 -19.46 2.74 16.19
CA MET A 490 -19.34 1.30 15.93
C MET A 490 -20.70 0.64 15.63
N GLU A 491 -21.76 1.03 16.34
CA GLU A 491 -23.13 0.59 16.06
C GLU A 491 -23.58 1.04 14.67
N TYR A 492 -23.31 2.30 14.31
CA TYR A 492 -23.59 2.85 12.98
C TYR A 492 -22.91 2.04 11.88
N ILE A 493 -21.65 1.61 12.06
CA ILE A 493 -20.95 0.74 11.09
C ILE A 493 -21.74 -0.55 10.83
N LEU A 494 -22.25 -1.17 11.91
CA LEU A 494 -22.88 -2.49 11.88
C LEU A 494 -24.34 -2.48 11.43
N GLU A 495 -25.05 -1.35 11.55
CA GLU A 495 -26.49 -1.25 11.35
C GLU A 495 -27.01 -1.99 10.10
N PRO A 496 -26.43 -1.85 8.88
CA PRO A 496 -26.96 -2.52 7.69
C PRO A 496 -26.82 -4.04 7.70
N SER A 497 -25.87 -4.56 8.48
CA SER A 497 -25.66 -6.00 8.63
C SER A 497 -26.71 -6.65 9.53
N GLY A 498 -27.37 -5.85 10.37
CA GLY A 498 -28.25 -6.29 11.44
C GLY A 498 -27.53 -6.86 12.66
N VAL A 499 -26.19 -6.92 12.70
CA VAL A 499 -25.40 -7.37 13.86
C VAL A 499 -25.26 -6.26 14.90
N THR A 500 -25.27 -6.59 16.19
CA THR A 500 -25.04 -5.61 17.27
C THR A 500 -23.64 -5.74 17.87
N LEU A 501 -23.18 -4.68 18.54
CA LEU A 501 -21.92 -4.71 19.25
C LEU A 501 -21.94 -5.67 20.45
N GLU A 502 -23.09 -5.82 21.12
CA GLU A 502 -23.30 -6.79 22.20
C GLU A 502 -23.11 -8.23 21.72
N GLU A 503 -23.64 -8.57 20.55
CA GLU A 503 -23.43 -9.88 19.94
C GLU A 503 -21.96 -10.14 19.64
N LEU A 504 -21.24 -9.17 19.08
CA LEU A 504 -19.80 -9.33 18.82
C LEU A 504 -18.98 -9.48 20.11
N ARG A 505 -19.39 -8.85 21.20
CA ARG A 505 -18.76 -9.02 22.53
C ARG A 505 -19.02 -10.42 23.10
N ALA A 506 -20.22 -10.96 22.89
CA ALA A 506 -20.60 -12.31 23.34
C ALA A 506 -19.99 -13.43 22.47
N HIS A 507 -19.68 -13.14 21.20
CA HIS A 507 -19.21 -14.09 20.19
C HIS A 507 -17.84 -13.68 19.62
N PRO A 508 -16.75 -13.91 20.37
CA PRO A 508 -15.40 -13.53 19.95
C PRO A 508 -14.91 -14.25 18.67
N GLU A 509 -15.52 -15.38 18.30
CA GLU A 509 -15.33 -16.08 17.03
C GLU A 509 -15.90 -15.33 15.81
N GLY A 510 -16.67 -14.26 16.04
CA GLY A 510 -17.32 -13.43 15.04
C GLY A 510 -18.75 -13.85 14.74
N VAL A 511 -19.54 -12.89 14.27
CA VAL A 511 -20.98 -13.06 13.98
C VAL A 511 -21.23 -12.84 12.50
N LYS A 512 -22.02 -13.72 11.89
CA LYS A 512 -22.43 -13.58 10.51
C LYS A 512 -23.51 -12.51 10.38
N GLY A 513 -23.39 -11.64 9.39
CA GLY A 513 -24.43 -10.67 9.06
C GLY A 513 -25.79 -11.33 8.82
N ARG A 514 -26.87 -10.67 9.25
CA ARG A 514 -28.25 -11.09 8.98
C ARG A 514 -28.63 -10.81 7.53
N VAL A 515 -28.07 -9.75 6.95
CA VAL A 515 -28.18 -9.43 5.52
C VAL A 515 -26.97 -10.01 4.80
N ILE A 516 -27.18 -11.05 4.01
CA ILE A 516 -26.13 -11.71 3.21
C ILE A 516 -26.45 -11.59 1.74
N ILE A 517 -25.50 -11.01 1.00
CA ILE A 517 -25.50 -10.97 -0.45
C ILE A 517 -24.67 -12.15 -0.94
N PRO A 518 -25.23 -13.10 -1.70
CA PRO A 518 -24.51 -14.28 -2.16
C PRO A 518 -23.41 -13.93 -3.18
N PRO A 519 -22.43 -14.84 -3.39
CA PRO A 519 -21.50 -14.71 -4.51
C PRO A 519 -22.27 -14.61 -5.84
N ALA A 520 -21.69 -13.87 -6.77
CA ALA A 520 -22.24 -13.69 -8.11
C ALA A 520 -21.10 -13.58 -9.11
N PHE A 521 -21.30 -14.17 -10.28
CA PHE A 521 -20.34 -14.26 -11.37
C PHE A 521 -20.99 -13.74 -12.64
N LYS A 522 -20.19 -13.34 -13.62
CA LYS A 522 -20.61 -12.75 -14.88
C LYS A 522 -21.66 -11.65 -14.72
N ARG A 523 -21.52 -10.84 -13.66
CA ARG A 523 -22.42 -9.73 -13.35
C ARG A 523 -22.47 -8.72 -14.49
N TYR A 524 -21.38 -8.59 -15.22
CA TYR A 524 -21.29 -7.77 -16.42
C TYR A 524 -22.33 -8.12 -17.50
N GLU A 525 -22.88 -9.35 -17.53
CA GLU A 525 -23.94 -9.72 -18.48
C GLU A 525 -25.27 -9.02 -18.17
N LYS A 526 -25.48 -8.59 -16.92
CA LYS A 526 -26.71 -7.93 -16.45
C LYS A 526 -26.51 -6.45 -16.13
N GLU A 527 -25.38 -6.13 -15.52
CA GLU A 527 -25.07 -4.80 -14.98
C GLU A 527 -24.20 -3.98 -15.95
N GLY A 528 -23.57 -4.61 -16.95
CA GLY A 528 -22.54 -3.98 -17.77
C GLY A 528 -21.26 -3.68 -16.99
N PHE A 529 -20.39 -2.86 -17.56
CA PHE A 529 -19.21 -2.31 -16.89
C PHE A 529 -19.44 -0.84 -16.56
N HIS A 530 -18.96 -0.38 -15.40
CA HIS A 530 -19.03 1.04 -15.02
C HIS A 530 -17.86 1.85 -15.60
N THR A 531 -17.54 1.59 -16.87
CA THR A 531 -16.58 2.36 -17.67
C THR A 531 -17.35 3.28 -18.61
N PRO A 532 -16.73 4.34 -19.16
CA PRO A 532 -17.39 5.21 -20.13
C PRO A 532 -17.99 4.47 -21.34
N SER A 533 -17.33 3.42 -21.84
CA SER A 533 -17.82 2.62 -22.97
C SER A 533 -18.89 1.57 -22.59
N GLY A 534 -19.14 1.33 -21.30
CA GLY A 534 -19.98 0.23 -20.82
C GLY A 534 -19.37 -1.17 -21.00
N LYS A 535 -18.10 -1.24 -21.42
CA LYS A 535 -17.31 -2.46 -21.73
C LYS A 535 -15.97 -2.47 -20.97
N VAL A 536 -15.25 -3.59 -21.01
CA VAL A 536 -13.84 -3.61 -20.63
C VAL A 536 -13.05 -2.73 -21.59
N GLU A 537 -12.25 -1.80 -21.06
CA GLU A 537 -11.50 -0.82 -21.87
C GLU A 537 -10.01 -1.19 -22.00
N PHE A 538 -9.66 -1.84 -23.12
CA PHE A 538 -8.25 -1.98 -23.52
C PHE A 538 -7.67 -0.62 -23.94
N VAL A 539 -8.50 0.23 -24.54
CA VAL A 539 -8.24 1.65 -24.74
C VAL A 539 -9.10 2.44 -23.75
N SER A 540 -8.48 3.04 -22.72
CA SER A 540 -9.23 3.82 -21.73
C SER A 540 -9.68 5.16 -22.28
N GLN A 541 -10.99 5.35 -22.31
CA GLN A 541 -11.58 6.63 -22.70
C GLN A 541 -11.29 7.72 -21.65
N ILE A 542 -11.18 7.34 -20.37
CA ILE A 542 -10.79 8.26 -19.30
C ILE A 542 -9.39 8.84 -19.55
N LEU A 543 -8.42 7.99 -19.90
CA LEU A 543 -7.06 8.46 -20.18
C LEU A 543 -6.96 9.24 -21.49
N GLU A 544 -7.68 8.82 -22.55
CA GLU A 544 -7.70 9.55 -23.83
C GLU A 544 -8.22 10.99 -23.70
N ARG A 545 -9.10 11.28 -22.74
CA ARG A 545 -9.54 12.68 -22.46
C ARG A 545 -8.38 13.62 -22.12
N TYR A 546 -7.27 13.09 -21.63
CA TYR A 546 -6.09 13.85 -21.23
C TYR A 546 -4.93 13.73 -22.22
N LYS A 547 -5.16 13.18 -23.42
CA LYS A 547 -4.12 13.04 -24.44
C LYS A 547 -3.53 14.38 -24.88
N ASP A 548 -4.39 15.35 -25.21
CA ASP A 548 -3.91 16.65 -25.70
C ASP A 548 -3.34 17.53 -24.57
N SER A 549 -3.88 17.40 -23.35
CA SER A 549 -3.48 18.24 -22.21
C SER A 549 -2.29 17.69 -21.43
N HIS A 550 -2.15 16.38 -21.30
CA HIS A 550 -1.13 15.71 -20.46
C HIS A 550 -0.35 14.62 -21.19
N GLY A 551 -0.65 14.34 -22.46
CA GLY A 551 0.03 13.30 -23.24
C GLY A 551 -0.32 11.88 -22.82
N TYR A 552 -1.44 11.68 -22.11
CA TYR A 552 -1.85 10.34 -21.67
C TYR A 552 -2.28 9.48 -22.87
N SER A 553 -2.06 8.17 -22.75
CA SER A 553 -2.47 7.18 -23.74
C SER A 553 -3.56 6.29 -23.16
N GLY A 554 -4.64 6.07 -23.91
CA GLY A 554 -5.66 5.08 -23.57
C GLY A 554 -5.14 3.65 -23.65
N LEU A 555 -4.18 3.39 -24.55
CA LEU A 555 -3.51 2.09 -24.62
C LEU A 555 -2.62 1.86 -23.39
N PRO A 556 -2.38 0.61 -22.99
CA PRO A 556 -1.42 0.25 -21.95
C PRO A 556 0.02 0.43 -22.46
N GLU A 557 0.40 1.69 -22.72
CA GLU A 557 1.66 2.03 -23.36
C GLU A 557 2.85 1.69 -22.45
N TYR A 558 3.80 0.91 -22.97
CA TYR A 558 5.08 0.68 -22.33
C TYR A 558 6.08 1.75 -22.73
N ARG A 559 6.59 2.48 -21.74
CA ARG A 559 7.71 3.43 -21.88
C ARG A 559 8.89 2.93 -21.08
N ASP A 560 10.01 2.69 -21.76
CA ASP A 560 11.19 2.14 -21.11
C ASP A 560 11.88 3.18 -20.25
N PHE A 561 11.98 2.93 -18.94
CA PHE A 561 12.62 3.85 -18.00
C PHE A 561 14.09 4.14 -18.37
N ARG A 562 14.78 3.22 -19.07
CA ARG A 562 16.15 3.41 -19.54
C ARG A 562 16.26 4.43 -20.67
N GLU A 563 15.16 4.74 -21.33
CA GLU A 563 15.07 5.71 -22.43
C GLU A 563 14.45 7.03 -21.95
N VAL A 564 13.39 6.97 -21.14
CA VAL A 564 12.61 8.17 -20.76
C VAL A 564 13.10 8.87 -19.50
N SER A 565 13.93 8.23 -18.66
CA SER A 565 14.40 8.83 -17.41
C SER A 565 15.43 9.95 -17.60
N GLY A 566 16.12 9.98 -18.75
CA GLY A 566 17.19 10.94 -19.02
C GLY A 566 18.45 10.78 -18.15
N MET A 567 18.59 9.67 -17.41
CA MET A 567 19.72 9.48 -16.49
C MET A 567 21.01 9.06 -17.21
N ASP A 568 22.14 9.55 -16.70
CA ASP A 568 23.47 9.14 -17.15
C ASP A 568 23.77 7.70 -16.70
N ARG A 569 23.56 6.76 -17.63
CA ARG A 569 23.76 5.33 -17.41
C ARG A 569 25.24 4.92 -17.39
N GLU A 570 26.15 5.76 -17.86
CA GLU A 570 27.58 5.51 -17.73
C GLU A 570 28.04 5.86 -16.30
N ALA A 571 27.52 6.95 -15.75
CA ALA A 571 27.77 7.34 -14.36
C ALA A 571 27.06 6.44 -13.33
N TYR A 572 25.85 5.97 -13.65
CA TYR A 572 25.00 5.14 -12.79
C TYR A 572 24.57 3.85 -13.51
N PRO A 573 25.47 2.87 -13.67
CA PRO A 573 25.26 1.72 -14.55
C PRO A 573 24.34 0.64 -13.99
N LEU A 574 23.98 0.69 -12.71
CA LEU A 574 23.18 -0.34 -12.03
C LEU A 574 21.74 0.11 -11.84
N ILE A 575 20.79 -0.83 -11.96
CA ILE A 575 19.38 -0.59 -11.64
C ILE A 575 19.22 -0.67 -10.13
N LEU A 576 18.74 0.42 -9.53
CA LEU A 576 18.31 0.46 -8.14
C LEU A 576 16.86 -0.02 -8.03
N ASN A 577 16.66 -1.05 -7.20
CA ASN A 577 15.35 -1.54 -6.82
C ASN A 577 15.18 -1.38 -5.31
N THR A 578 14.48 -0.33 -4.89
CA THR A 578 14.22 -0.13 -3.47
C THR A 578 12.95 -0.86 -3.05
N GLY A 579 12.96 -1.31 -1.80
CA GLY A 579 11.84 -2.02 -1.22
C GLY A 579 11.77 -3.49 -1.65
N SER A 580 11.61 -4.34 -0.66
CA SER A 580 11.31 -5.77 -0.79
C SER A 580 11.02 -6.27 0.62
N ARG A 581 9.78 -6.67 0.92
CA ARG A 581 9.39 -6.94 2.30
C ARG A 581 10.27 -8.03 2.93
N LYS A 582 10.91 -7.67 4.04
CA LYS A 582 11.60 -8.61 4.93
C LYS A 582 10.63 -9.11 6.01
N PRO A 583 10.65 -10.38 6.43
CA PRO A 583 9.69 -10.95 7.38
C PRO A 583 9.57 -10.18 8.70
N GLN A 584 10.69 -9.64 9.19
CA GLN A 584 10.82 -8.92 10.45
C GLN A 584 10.52 -7.42 10.35
N LEU A 585 10.45 -6.86 9.14
CA LEU A 585 10.29 -5.42 8.95
C LEU A 585 8.92 -5.03 8.40
N PHE A 586 8.42 -3.88 8.85
CA PHE A 586 7.26 -3.23 8.24
C PHE A 586 7.48 -1.72 8.16
N HIS A 587 7.97 -1.29 6.99
CA HIS A 587 8.42 0.08 6.76
C HIS A 587 9.39 0.52 7.87
N ALA A 588 9.32 1.77 8.32
CA ALA A 588 10.14 2.30 9.41
C ALA A 588 9.70 1.86 10.83
N ARG A 589 8.55 1.17 10.98
CA ARG A 589 7.88 1.02 12.29
C ARG A 589 8.61 0.06 13.24
N THR A 590 9.16 -1.02 12.71
CA THR A 590 9.69 -2.15 13.50
C THR A 590 11.18 -2.03 13.84
N TYR A 591 11.89 -1.03 13.31
CA TYR A 591 13.31 -0.80 13.61
C TYR A 591 13.58 -0.40 15.07
N ARG A 592 12.54 -0.02 15.83
CA ARG A 592 12.62 0.25 17.27
C ARG A 592 12.30 -0.96 18.16
N VAL A 593 11.98 -2.10 17.56
CA VAL A 593 11.62 -3.33 18.27
C VAL A 593 12.87 -4.21 18.38
N PRO A 594 13.46 -4.39 19.58
CA PRO A 594 14.81 -4.97 19.70
C PRO A 594 14.98 -6.36 19.09
N TRP A 595 13.99 -7.26 19.23
CA TRP A 595 14.08 -8.59 18.61
C TRP A 595 14.09 -8.54 17.08
N LEU A 596 13.38 -7.58 16.48
CA LEU A 596 13.28 -7.45 15.02
C LEU A 596 14.46 -6.68 14.46
N ALA A 597 14.83 -5.57 15.09
CA ALA A 597 15.96 -4.74 14.71
C ALA A 597 17.30 -5.49 14.87
N GLY A 598 17.43 -6.35 15.88
CA GLY A 598 18.64 -7.14 16.10
C GLY A 598 18.96 -8.16 15.01
N LEU A 599 18.00 -8.49 14.13
CA LEU A 599 18.20 -9.40 12.99
C LEU A 599 18.98 -8.74 11.84
N GLU A 600 19.02 -7.40 11.79
CA GLU A 600 19.72 -6.64 10.76
C GLU A 600 20.38 -5.42 11.39
N LYS A 601 21.68 -5.54 11.71
CA LYS A 601 22.43 -4.51 12.46
C LYS A 601 22.73 -3.24 11.65
N ALA A 602 22.66 -3.32 10.33
CA ALA A 602 22.87 -2.22 9.38
C ALA A 602 22.03 -2.45 8.13
N THR A 603 21.79 -1.40 7.33
CA THR A 603 21.11 -1.53 6.03
C THR A 603 21.87 -2.52 5.15
N LEU A 604 21.19 -3.56 4.67
CA LEU A 604 21.76 -4.48 3.69
C LEU A 604 21.61 -3.94 2.26
N VAL A 605 22.71 -4.02 1.51
CA VAL A 605 22.80 -3.71 0.09
C VAL A 605 23.01 -5.01 -0.66
N GLU A 606 21.95 -5.47 -1.30
CA GLU A 606 21.86 -6.78 -1.93
C GLU A 606 22.37 -6.69 -3.38
N ILE A 607 23.40 -7.49 -3.72
CA ILE A 607 24.07 -7.45 -5.03
C ILE A 607 24.37 -8.87 -5.56
N HIS A 608 24.31 -9.03 -6.89
CA HIS A 608 24.63 -10.29 -7.55
C HIS A 608 26.14 -10.61 -7.46
N PRO A 609 26.55 -11.90 -7.35
CA PRO A 609 27.96 -12.29 -7.27
C PRO A 609 28.82 -11.81 -8.45
N GLU A 610 28.28 -11.75 -9.67
CA GLU A 610 29.01 -11.25 -10.84
C GLU A 610 29.31 -9.75 -10.74
N ASP A 611 28.34 -8.95 -10.28
CA ASP A 611 28.55 -7.52 -10.07
C ASP A 611 29.49 -7.29 -8.89
N ALA A 612 29.32 -8.03 -7.79
CA ALA A 612 30.24 -7.98 -6.65
C ALA A 612 31.70 -8.21 -7.09
N LYS A 613 31.95 -9.21 -7.94
CA LYS A 613 33.27 -9.44 -8.54
C LYS A 613 33.71 -8.29 -9.45
N LYS A 614 32.81 -7.74 -10.27
CA LYS A 614 33.10 -6.61 -11.17
C LYS A 614 33.52 -5.35 -10.41
N TYR A 615 32.94 -5.09 -9.24
CA TYR A 615 33.18 -3.89 -8.44
C TYR A 615 34.13 -4.11 -7.24
N ASP A 616 34.79 -5.28 -7.15
CA ASP A 616 35.71 -5.64 -6.05
C ASP A 616 35.07 -5.55 -4.65
N ILE A 617 33.86 -6.09 -4.53
CA ILE A 617 33.05 -6.13 -3.30
C ILE A 617 32.94 -7.58 -2.81
N ALA A 618 33.29 -7.82 -1.55
CA ALA A 618 33.06 -9.08 -0.85
C ALA A 618 31.78 -9.02 0.01
N ASP A 619 31.24 -10.19 0.34
CA ASP A 619 30.14 -10.28 1.31
C ASP A 619 30.57 -9.69 2.67
N GLY A 620 29.71 -8.86 3.25
CA GLY A 620 30.00 -8.16 4.52
C GLY A 620 30.81 -6.87 4.37
N ASP A 621 31.32 -6.53 3.19
CA ASP A 621 32.01 -5.24 2.98
C ASP A 621 31.06 -4.06 3.22
N MET A 622 31.59 -2.97 3.77
CA MET A 622 30.90 -1.70 3.78
C MET A 622 30.90 -1.13 2.36
N VAL A 623 29.73 -0.74 1.87
CA VAL A 623 29.55 -0.21 0.53
C VAL A 623 28.75 1.08 0.56
N ARG A 624 29.06 1.96 -0.38
CA ARG A 624 28.29 3.18 -0.65
C ARG A 624 27.49 2.97 -1.93
N VAL A 625 26.19 3.18 -1.83
CA VAL A 625 25.28 3.25 -2.98
C VAL A 625 24.97 4.71 -3.22
N SER A 626 25.20 5.19 -4.44
CA SER A 626 24.96 6.58 -4.82
C SER A 626 24.06 6.67 -6.04
N SER A 627 23.22 7.70 -6.06
CA SER A 627 22.38 8.09 -7.19
C SER A 627 22.58 9.58 -7.48
N PRO A 628 21.93 10.16 -8.52
CA PRO A 628 22.05 11.59 -8.81
C PRO A 628 21.68 12.53 -7.66
N VAL A 629 20.83 12.10 -6.73
CA VAL A 629 20.27 12.96 -5.68
C VAL A 629 20.80 12.66 -4.27
N GLY A 630 21.48 11.54 -4.07
CA GLY A 630 21.92 11.16 -2.73
C GLY A 630 22.79 9.91 -2.69
N SER A 631 23.23 9.57 -1.48
CA SER A 631 23.98 8.34 -1.22
C SER A 631 23.67 7.78 0.16
N ILE A 632 23.79 6.46 0.31
CA ILE A 632 23.67 5.77 1.59
C ILE A 632 24.84 4.80 1.76
N CYS A 633 25.16 4.47 3.01
CA CYS A 633 26.09 3.40 3.34
C CYS A 633 25.32 2.18 3.86
N GLY A 634 25.85 0.99 3.59
CA GLY A 634 25.29 -0.26 4.07
C GLY A 634 26.29 -1.40 3.95
N ILE A 635 25.88 -2.58 4.40
CA ILE A 635 26.69 -3.80 4.31
C ILE A 635 26.28 -4.55 3.05
N ALA A 636 27.27 -4.92 2.22
CA ALA A 636 27.06 -5.76 1.05
C ALA A 636 26.57 -7.14 1.49
N ALA A 637 25.44 -7.56 0.91
CA ALA A 637 24.95 -8.93 0.94
C ALA A 637 25.09 -9.49 -0.47
N VAL A 638 26.09 -10.34 -0.69
CA VAL A 638 26.40 -10.95 -2.00
C VAL A 638 25.70 -12.29 -2.12
N TYR A 639 24.64 -12.35 -2.92
CA TYR A 639 23.85 -13.58 -3.06
C TYR A 639 23.08 -13.66 -4.38
N LEU A 640 22.84 -14.88 -4.84
CA LEU A 640 22.18 -15.17 -6.11
C LEU A 640 20.65 -15.01 -5.97
N ASN A 641 20.16 -13.79 -6.11
CA ASN A 641 18.72 -13.49 -5.94
C ASN A 641 18.06 -12.79 -7.10
N SER A 642 18.76 -12.02 -7.93
CA SER A 642 18.20 -11.41 -9.13
C SER A 642 19.16 -11.55 -10.30
N GLN A 643 18.78 -11.06 -11.48
CA GLN A 643 19.73 -10.90 -12.57
C GLN A 643 20.89 -9.97 -12.17
N PRO A 644 22.09 -10.10 -12.81
CA PRO A 644 23.15 -9.10 -12.71
C PRO A 644 22.67 -7.69 -13.14
N GLY A 645 23.39 -6.66 -12.69
CA GLY A 645 23.11 -5.26 -12.95
C GLY A 645 22.09 -4.61 -12.01
N ILE A 646 21.69 -5.28 -10.92
CA ILE A 646 20.64 -4.81 -10.00
C ILE A 646 21.15 -4.74 -8.56
N VAL A 647 20.88 -3.62 -7.90
CA VAL A 647 21.11 -3.42 -6.46
C VAL A 647 19.76 -3.32 -5.75
N HIS A 648 19.56 -4.12 -4.70
CA HIS A 648 18.35 -4.01 -3.87
C HIS A 648 18.66 -3.45 -2.48
N VAL A 649 17.82 -2.54 -2.03
CA VAL A 649 17.93 -1.93 -0.70
C VAL A 649 16.54 -1.89 -0.06
N TYR A 650 16.44 -2.33 1.20
CA TYR A 650 15.19 -2.20 1.94
C TYR A 650 15.02 -0.78 2.49
N HIS A 651 13.79 -0.26 2.46
CA HIS A 651 13.48 1.12 2.85
C HIS A 651 13.15 1.27 4.34
N GLY A 652 13.13 2.51 4.85
CA GLY A 652 12.65 2.81 6.21
C GLY A 652 13.70 2.70 7.32
N ASN A 653 14.97 2.40 6.99
CA ASN A 653 16.05 2.35 7.98
C ASN A 653 16.66 3.75 8.15
N ALA A 654 16.64 4.29 9.36
CA ALA A 654 17.27 5.57 9.67
C ALA A 654 18.80 5.59 9.44
N LYS A 655 19.46 4.42 9.43
CA LYS A 655 20.90 4.28 9.21
C LYS A 655 21.32 4.23 7.73
N GLY A 656 20.35 4.19 6.82
CA GLY A 656 20.57 4.13 5.38
C GLY A 656 19.20 4.06 4.71
N GLU A 657 18.59 5.22 4.52
CA GLU A 657 17.23 5.34 4.01
C GLU A 657 17.23 5.23 2.49
N ALA A 658 16.67 4.16 1.95
CA ALA A 658 16.67 3.91 0.50
C ALA A 658 16.00 5.05 -0.29
N ASN A 659 15.06 5.77 0.32
CA ASN A 659 14.37 6.89 -0.31
C ASN A 659 15.25 8.15 -0.44
N ASP A 660 16.41 8.24 0.22
CA ASP A 660 17.41 9.29 -0.04
C ASP A 660 18.07 9.13 -1.42
N LEU A 661 17.95 7.95 -2.05
CA LEU A 661 18.51 7.66 -3.37
C LEU A 661 17.54 8.01 -4.51
N ILE A 662 16.29 8.38 -4.24
CA ILE A 662 15.24 8.52 -5.26
C ILE A 662 14.92 10.00 -5.45
N ASP A 663 15.00 10.49 -6.68
CA ASP A 663 14.60 11.87 -7.02
C ASP A 663 13.09 12.03 -6.86
N ARG A 664 12.66 13.09 -6.16
CA ARG A 664 11.24 13.38 -5.93
C ARG A 664 10.42 13.65 -7.19
N ASN A 665 11.05 13.96 -8.31
CA ASN A 665 10.41 14.16 -9.62
C ASN A 665 10.40 12.89 -10.48
N TYR A 666 10.99 11.79 -10.00
CA TYR A 666 10.92 10.50 -10.67
C TYR A 666 9.55 9.85 -10.44
N LEU A 667 8.52 10.39 -11.10
CA LEU A 667 7.12 10.05 -10.89
C LEU A 667 6.49 9.45 -12.16
N ASP A 668 5.54 8.53 -11.96
CA ASP A 668 4.59 8.11 -12.99
C ASP A 668 3.70 9.31 -13.38
N PRO A 669 3.64 9.69 -14.67
CA PRO A 669 3.01 10.95 -15.09
C PRO A 669 1.48 10.94 -14.97
N ILE A 670 0.84 9.76 -14.87
CA ILE A 670 -0.61 9.63 -14.81
C ILE A 670 -1.09 9.67 -13.36
N SER A 671 -0.45 8.89 -12.49
CA SER A 671 -0.88 8.71 -11.10
C SER A 671 -0.09 9.54 -10.10
N GLY A 672 1.04 10.13 -10.51
CA GLY A 672 1.97 10.84 -9.65
C GLY A 672 2.68 9.92 -8.66
N PHE A 673 2.71 8.61 -8.90
CA PHE A 673 3.38 7.65 -8.03
C PHE A 673 4.90 7.75 -8.16
N PRO A 674 5.65 7.71 -7.05
CA PRO A 674 7.11 7.69 -7.10
C PRO A 674 7.65 6.36 -7.62
N GLY A 675 8.63 6.45 -8.53
CA GLY A 675 9.37 5.33 -9.09
C GLY A 675 10.42 4.78 -8.13
N TYR A 676 10.00 4.18 -7.01
CA TYR A 676 10.92 3.54 -6.04
C TYR A 676 11.72 2.37 -6.62
N LYS A 677 11.30 1.87 -7.77
CA LYS A 677 11.93 0.78 -8.51
C LYS A 677 12.31 1.27 -9.90
N SER A 678 13.22 0.53 -10.54
CA SER A 678 13.75 0.87 -11.86
C SER A 678 14.38 2.28 -11.88
N TYR A 679 15.12 2.62 -10.83
CA TYR A 679 15.95 3.83 -10.78
C TYR A 679 17.42 3.45 -11.10
N PHE A 680 18.33 4.42 -11.14
CA PHE A 680 19.74 4.16 -11.43
C PHE A 680 20.64 4.49 -10.24
N CYS A 681 21.68 3.69 -10.07
CA CYS A 681 22.70 3.90 -9.04
C CYS A 681 24.08 3.41 -9.50
N LYS A 682 25.07 3.74 -8.69
CA LYS A 682 26.39 3.10 -8.68
C LYS A 682 26.68 2.56 -7.28
N ILE A 683 27.56 1.57 -7.20
CA ILE A 683 28.03 0.99 -5.95
C ILE A 683 29.56 1.01 -5.92
N GLU A 684 30.11 1.34 -4.77
CA GLU A 684 31.56 1.31 -4.54
C GLU A 684 31.87 0.83 -3.13
N LYS A 685 33.04 0.20 -2.96
CA LYS A 685 33.55 -0.20 -1.66
C LYS A 685 33.95 1.03 -0.85
N GLU A 686 33.40 1.15 0.36
CA GLU A 686 33.70 2.25 1.25
C GLU A 686 35.07 2.02 1.92
N LYS A 687 36.01 2.97 1.78
CA LYS A 687 37.34 2.89 2.38
C LYS A 687 37.38 3.69 3.68
N GLY A 688 37.26 3.02 4.83
CA GLY A 688 37.43 3.61 6.16
C GLY A 688 36.47 3.06 7.23
N GLU A 689 36.74 3.36 8.51
CA GLU A 689 35.79 3.08 9.60
C GLU A 689 34.61 4.05 9.52
N VAL A 690 33.42 3.53 9.17
CA VAL A 690 32.17 4.29 9.21
C VAL A 690 31.70 4.37 10.66
N LYS A 691 31.47 5.58 11.18
CA LYS A 691 30.82 5.77 12.49
C LYS A 691 29.40 5.18 12.44
N ALA A 692 29.19 4.14 13.24
CA ALA A 692 27.97 3.31 13.30
C ALA A 692 26.74 3.99 13.91
#